data_AF-A0A0W4ZDT8-F1
#
_entry.id   AF-A0A0W4ZDT8-F1
#
_cell.length_a   1.000
_cell.length_b   1.000
_cell.length_c   1.000
_cell.angle_alpha   90.00
_cell.angle_beta   90.00
_cell.angle_gamma   90.00
#
_symmetry.space_group_name_H-M   'P 1'
#
loop_
_entity.id
_entity.type
_entity.pdbx_description
1 polymer ?
#
loop_
_entity_poly.entity_id
_entity_poly.type
_entity_poly.pdbx_seq_one_letter_code
_entity_poly.pdbx_strand_id
1 'polypeptide(L)'
;MKVFILTFFLGIVHASSKNIEFIHKKSTLDQLLDRSLYSITKERIFALILKENAINNHCHEKLKEYCEDLEKIGLNLNNYHFKLNELCEKSKMSEKCINLGENIKKSCDILKHALTDAIKKPSATNEDCEMETECMFWEGVSPEELTEKCNNLRIICRKRKRHNLTKKFLLRVFNENIKTVETCKQVINEKCHVFMKESDELMQFCLSPLNRCRDLIHFMKDEYTELKINIEQFFKNPKISEEKCNFLLDECYFYGSNYNNNLQDICKELEKKCKKKVKYIPPSSTFNPIGKDFTLMEKVKKKKLFRDEIGKPRMKDMIDLLVLMVNNDLEDCKTYVERCYEFCSSLPQLKNLYDNTKKKISENKEEICTNLKDTLKPRCKALKLELYSLSLSDTTDDNKETTLLKWTEQFTEFDEELCTELESKCFYYRRPCNLENIKLNNACGNVNSACLKTRLLKREYQLLQNKLTGKLHNLMINDALKTCVNELLNLCKENVDIKEPLLADLCLHPKNTCQMLAKDIEKQSQELNKNLNKKKDSINEEDCMELEEKCKILGQDSRINEFLCLELNKKCDHLKNTKELEEILIKEKTEKLYDLHTCIKKMTERCNNWPKKTKTLFTISCIQVNITCRIIIEDVKFKCNTLRKNMNIMKISEKIKTKDINIKKQICDFWEPYCDKFMLSCKGLIQNDSKDGKCEELKENCKSYQEPSEGLRMNGWSIIKETILGVIISLVI
;
A
#
# COMPACT_ATOMS: atom_id res chain seq x y z
N MET A 1 -42.47 -30.42 -40.17
CA MET A 1 -42.68 -30.49 -38.71
C MET A 1 -41.71 -31.45 -38.01
N LYS A 2 -41.50 -32.70 -38.48
CA LYS A 2 -40.55 -33.66 -37.87
C LYS A 2 -39.06 -33.21 -37.88
N VAL A 3 -38.62 -32.48 -38.92
CA VAL A 3 -37.24 -31.96 -39.02
C VAL A 3 -36.95 -30.83 -38.03
N PHE A 4 -37.95 -29.99 -37.74
CA PHE A 4 -37.84 -28.88 -36.79
C PHE A 4 -37.76 -29.35 -35.34
N ILE A 5 -38.42 -30.46 -35.02
CA ILE A 5 -38.36 -31.08 -33.70
C ILE A 5 -36.97 -31.70 -33.48
N LEU A 6 -36.39 -32.35 -34.50
CA LEU A 6 -35.06 -32.97 -34.41
C LEU A 6 -33.94 -31.93 -34.19
N THR A 7 -33.99 -30.78 -34.87
CA THR A 7 -33.01 -29.70 -34.68
C THR A 7 -33.14 -29.01 -33.33
N PHE A 8 -34.36 -28.88 -32.80
CA PHE A 8 -34.59 -28.33 -31.46
C PHE A 8 -34.08 -29.29 -30.37
N PHE A 9 -34.33 -30.60 -30.53
CA PHE A 9 -33.78 -31.62 -29.62
C PHE A 9 -32.25 -31.72 -29.70
N LEU A 10 -31.64 -31.64 -30.89
CA LEU A 10 -30.17 -31.61 -31.03
C LEU A 10 -29.56 -30.33 -30.43
N GLY A 11 -30.24 -29.18 -30.55
CA GLY A 11 -29.82 -27.93 -29.91
C GLY A 11 -29.91 -27.98 -28.38
N ILE A 12 -30.98 -28.57 -27.84
CA ILE A 12 -31.14 -28.77 -26.38
C ILE A 12 -30.15 -29.81 -25.87
N VAL A 13 -29.89 -30.89 -26.59
CA VAL A 13 -28.88 -31.90 -26.22
C VAL A 13 -27.47 -31.32 -26.28
N HIS A 14 -27.14 -30.49 -27.27
CA HIS A 14 -25.84 -29.82 -27.35
C HIS A 14 -25.64 -28.76 -26.26
N ALA A 15 -26.68 -27.97 -25.95
CA ALA A 15 -26.67 -27.02 -24.84
C ALA A 15 -26.57 -27.73 -23.48
N SER A 16 -27.29 -28.85 -23.32
CA SER A 16 -27.24 -29.68 -22.10
C SER A 16 -25.91 -30.41 -21.97
N SER A 17 -25.27 -30.86 -23.05
CA SER A 17 -23.94 -31.48 -23.00
C SER A 17 -22.86 -30.47 -22.62
N LYS A 18 -22.90 -29.24 -23.15
CA LYS A 18 -21.99 -28.16 -22.73
C LYS A 18 -22.23 -27.75 -21.28
N ASN A 19 -23.48 -27.75 -20.83
CA ASN A 19 -23.81 -27.42 -19.44
C ASN A 19 -23.39 -28.55 -18.47
N ILE A 20 -23.53 -29.82 -18.86
CA ILE A 20 -23.04 -30.98 -18.09
C ILE A 20 -21.51 -31.01 -18.07
N GLU A 21 -20.84 -30.72 -19.19
CA GLU A 21 -19.38 -30.60 -19.24
C GLU A 21 -18.89 -29.42 -18.38
N PHE A 22 -19.59 -28.29 -18.41
CA PHE A 22 -19.32 -27.13 -17.53
C PHE A 22 -19.57 -27.45 -16.05
N ILE A 23 -20.65 -28.16 -15.71
CA ILE A 23 -20.98 -28.58 -14.34
C ILE A 23 -19.98 -29.63 -13.84
N HIS A 24 -19.56 -30.58 -14.69
CA HIS A 24 -18.59 -31.60 -14.32
C HIS A 24 -17.18 -31.01 -14.16
N LYS A 25 -16.77 -30.08 -15.05
CA LYS A 25 -15.53 -29.31 -14.93
C LYS A 25 -15.56 -28.38 -13.72
N LYS A 26 -16.69 -27.73 -13.46
CA LYS A 26 -16.89 -26.94 -12.24
C LYS A 26 -16.85 -27.81 -11.00
N SER A 27 -17.40 -29.03 -11.02
CA SER A 27 -17.30 -29.99 -9.92
C SER A 27 -15.88 -30.54 -9.71
N THR A 28 -15.06 -30.66 -10.74
CA THR A 28 -13.65 -31.10 -10.62
C THR A 28 -12.71 -29.94 -10.24
N LEU A 29 -13.01 -28.73 -10.74
CA LEU A 29 -12.38 -27.50 -10.27
C LEU A 29 -12.80 -27.21 -8.83
N ASP A 30 -14.06 -27.44 -8.46
CA ASP A 30 -14.57 -27.39 -7.08
C ASP A 30 -14.02 -28.55 -6.25
N GLN A 31 -13.42 -29.62 -6.83
CA GLN A 31 -12.64 -30.65 -6.12
C GLN A 31 -11.18 -30.24 -5.89
N LEU A 32 -10.57 -29.53 -6.85
CA LEU A 32 -9.25 -28.89 -6.69
C LEU A 32 -9.31 -27.65 -5.77
N LEU A 33 -10.41 -26.90 -5.88
CA LEU A 33 -10.79 -25.76 -5.05
C LEU A 33 -11.64 -26.20 -3.84
N ASP A 34 -11.94 -27.51 -3.67
CA ASP A 34 -12.64 -28.02 -2.49
C ASP A 34 -11.69 -27.86 -1.31
N ARG A 35 -11.87 -26.71 -0.69
CA ARG A 35 -11.89 -26.46 0.73
C ARG A 35 -12.46 -27.65 1.53
N SER A 36 -11.74 -28.76 1.59
CA SER A 36 -11.66 -29.48 2.86
C SER A 36 -10.80 -28.63 3.80
N LEU A 37 -11.45 -28.20 4.87
CA LEU A 37 -11.15 -27.03 5.68
C LEU A 37 -9.92 -27.13 6.61
N TYR A 38 -8.93 -28.03 6.41
CA TYR A 38 -8.00 -28.36 7.52
C TYR A 38 -6.53 -28.77 7.23
N SER A 39 -5.90 -28.63 6.04
CA SER A 39 -4.41 -28.64 5.87
C SER A 39 -3.91 -28.76 4.42
N ILE A 40 -2.67 -28.34 4.15
CA ILE A 40 -1.90 -28.64 2.92
C ILE A 40 -1.85 -30.15 2.64
N THR A 41 -2.08 -30.59 1.39
CA THR A 41 -2.09 -32.02 1.01
C THR A 41 -0.69 -32.63 0.98
N LYS A 42 -0.59 -33.98 1.00
CA LYS A 42 0.70 -34.67 0.92
C LYS A 42 1.39 -34.40 -0.42
N GLU A 43 0.62 -34.38 -1.49
CA GLU A 43 1.06 -34.12 -2.86
C GLU A 43 1.67 -32.72 -2.98
N ARG A 44 1.07 -31.70 -2.34
CA ARG A 44 1.61 -30.33 -2.34
C ARG A 44 2.91 -30.23 -1.55
N ILE A 45 2.99 -30.86 -0.37
CA ILE A 45 4.24 -30.95 0.40
C ILE A 45 5.32 -31.62 -0.45
N PHE A 46 4.99 -32.75 -1.07
CA PHE A 46 5.90 -33.52 -1.92
C PHE A 46 6.42 -32.71 -3.11
N ALA A 47 5.52 -31.96 -3.78
CA ALA A 47 5.85 -31.08 -4.88
C ALA A 47 6.80 -29.95 -4.48
N LEU A 48 6.57 -29.31 -3.33
CA LEU A 48 7.44 -28.23 -2.84
C LEU A 48 8.84 -28.72 -2.46
N ILE A 49 8.93 -29.90 -1.85
CA ILE A 49 10.22 -30.50 -1.43
C ILE A 49 11.06 -30.90 -2.66
N LEU A 50 10.46 -31.69 -3.56
CA LEU A 50 11.23 -32.33 -4.63
C LEU A 50 11.27 -31.54 -5.93
N LYS A 51 10.31 -30.61 -6.14
CA LYS A 51 10.16 -29.85 -7.39
C LYS A 51 10.16 -30.82 -8.58
N GLU A 52 10.87 -30.53 -9.66
CA GLU A 52 10.92 -31.42 -10.83
C GLU A 52 11.33 -32.87 -10.52
N ASN A 53 12.02 -33.10 -9.39
CA ASN A 53 12.38 -34.44 -8.95
C ASN A 53 11.21 -35.27 -8.43
N ALA A 54 10.04 -34.67 -8.19
CA ALA A 54 8.85 -35.39 -7.72
C ALA A 54 8.32 -36.41 -8.74
N ILE A 55 8.60 -36.20 -10.02
CA ILE A 55 8.07 -37.01 -11.13
C ILE A 55 9.16 -37.64 -12.01
N ASN A 56 10.43 -37.47 -11.66
CA ASN A 56 11.56 -38.04 -12.39
C ASN A 56 12.18 -39.23 -11.63
N ASN A 57 13.20 -39.84 -12.21
CA ASN A 57 13.93 -40.98 -11.66
C ASN A 57 14.79 -40.64 -10.42
N HIS A 58 15.04 -39.36 -10.13
CA HIS A 58 15.79 -38.90 -8.97
C HIS A 58 14.92 -38.71 -7.71
N CYS A 59 13.61 -38.95 -7.79
CA CYS A 59 12.67 -38.79 -6.68
C CYS A 59 13.16 -39.47 -5.38
N HIS A 60 13.55 -40.74 -5.46
CA HIS A 60 13.94 -41.51 -4.29
C HIS A 60 15.19 -40.91 -3.61
N GLU A 61 16.23 -40.63 -4.41
CA GLU A 61 17.50 -40.08 -3.92
C GLU A 61 17.29 -38.72 -3.25
N LYS A 62 16.55 -37.83 -3.91
CA LYS A 62 16.30 -36.46 -3.42
C LYS A 62 15.41 -36.43 -2.18
N LEU A 63 14.41 -37.31 -2.09
CA LEU A 63 13.59 -37.40 -0.89
C LEU A 63 14.39 -37.95 0.29
N LYS A 64 15.27 -38.92 0.03
CA LYS A 64 16.15 -39.48 1.07
C LYS A 64 17.11 -38.41 1.59
N GLU A 65 17.78 -37.68 0.69
CA GLU A 65 18.67 -36.56 1.02
C GLU A 65 17.96 -35.54 1.91
N TYR A 66 16.76 -35.12 1.50
CA TYR A 66 15.94 -34.17 2.26
C TYR A 66 15.62 -34.67 3.68
N CYS A 67 15.16 -35.92 3.83
CA CYS A 67 14.80 -36.49 5.13
C CYS A 67 16.02 -36.65 6.05
N GLU A 68 17.17 -37.08 5.50
CA GLU A 68 18.42 -37.19 6.27
C GLU A 68 18.91 -35.82 6.76
N ASP A 69 18.75 -34.77 5.96
CA ASP A 69 19.11 -33.42 6.37
C ASP A 69 18.22 -32.88 7.50
N LEU A 70 16.93 -33.23 7.53
CA LEU A 70 16.06 -32.92 8.67
C LEU A 70 16.49 -33.69 9.94
N GLU A 71 16.85 -34.97 9.81
CA GLU A 71 17.35 -35.79 10.93
C GLU A 71 18.63 -35.19 11.53
N LYS A 72 19.59 -34.73 10.70
CA LYS A 72 20.86 -34.11 11.15
C LYS A 72 20.65 -32.84 11.97
N ILE A 73 19.57 -32.09 11.73
CA ILE A 73 19.24 -30.87 12.49
C ILE A 73 18.64 -31.20 13.87
N GLY A 74 18.41 -32.49 14.16
CA GLY A 74 17.84 -32.97 15.42
C GLY A 74 16.32 -32.82 15.47
N LEU A 75 15.66 -32.78 14.32
CA LEU A 75 14.21 -32.64 14.23
C LEU A 75 13.52 -33.99 14.47
N ASN A 76 12.71 -34.06 15.53
CA ASN A 76 11.80 -35.18 15.70
C ASN A 76 10.59 -34.99 14.79
N LEU A 77 10.61 -35.61 13.61
CA LEU A 77 9.56 -35.53 12.59
C LEU A 77 8.17 -35.92 13.12
N ASN A 78 8.10 -36.84 14.10
CA ASN A 78 6.84 -37.25 14.74
C ASN A 78 6.11 -36.08 15.42
N ASN A 79 6.87 -35.08 15.90
CA ASN A 79 6.32 -33.90 16.58
C ASN A 79 6.11 -32.71 15.62
N TYR A 80 6.52 -32.80 14.36
CA TYR A 80 6.52 -31.67 13.44
C TYR A 80 5.30 -31.62 12.52
N HIS A 81 5.12 -32.64 11.68
CA HIS A 81 3.98 -32.71 10.79
C HIS A 81 3.77 -34.16 10.37
N PHE A 82 2.60 -34.74 10.69
CA PHE A 82 2.35 -36.16 10.44
C PHE A 82 2.56 -36.57 8.98
N LYS A 83 2.15 -35.71 8.03
CA LYS A 83 2.36 -35.94 6.59
C LYS A 83 3.85 -35.99 6.23
N LEU A 84 4.70 -35.18 6.85
CA LEU A 84 6.14 -35.17 6.56
C LEU A 84 6.84 -36.40 7.12
N ASN A 85 6.47 -36.79 8.35
CA ASN A 85 6.94 -38.02 8.96
C ASN A 85 6.58 -39.24 8.10
N GLU A 86 5.34 -39.28 7.62
CA GLU A 86 4.91 -40.31 6.69
C GLU A 86 5.73 -40.28 5.41
N LEU A 87 5.97 -39.12 4.79
CA LEU A 87 6.81 -39.02 3.59
C LEU A 87 8.23 -39.59 3.81
N CYS A 88 8.85 -39.34 4.96
CA CYS A 88 10.19 -39.81 5.32
C CYS A 88 10.28 -41.27 5.79
N GLU A 89 9.19 -42.04 5.83
CA GLU A 89 9.24 -43.46 6.15
C GLU A 89 10.00 -44.24 5.05
N LYS A 90 11.23 -44.68 5.39
CA LYS A 90 12.22 -45.30 4.49
C LYS A 90 11.72 -46.55 3.75
N SER A 91 10.87 -47.36 4.39
CA SER A 91 10.36 -48.62 3.81
C SER A 91 9.40 -48.44 2.63
N LYS A 92 8.75 -47.27 2.50
CA LYS A 92 7.72 -47.00 1.47
C LYS A 92 8.11 -45.90 0.49
N MET A 93 9.39 -45.55 0.43
CA MET A 93 9.86 -44.36 -0.31
C MET A 93 9.63 -44.49 -1.82
N SER A 94 9.97 -45.63 -2.40
CA SER A 94 9.76 -45.91 -3.83
C SER A 94 8.29 -45.93 -4.22
N GLU A 95 7.43 -46.52 -3.38
CA GLU A 95 5.97 -46.56 -3.60
C GLU A 95 5.38 -45.14 -3.61
N LYS A 96 5.83 -44.27 -2.69
CA LYS A 96 5.38 -42.86 -2.65
C LYS A 96 5.78 -42.09 -3.90
N CYS A 97 7.00 -42.26 -4.38
CA CYS A 97 7.46 -41.61 -5.62
C CYS A 97 6.55 -41.96 -6.81
N ILE A 98 6.09 -43.22 -6.90
CA ILE A 98 5.18 -43.65 -7.96
C ILE A 98 3.78 -43.06 -7.72
N ASN A 99 3.17 -43.36 -6.56
CA ASN A 99 1.78 -43.01 -6.29
C ASN A 99 1.55 -41.48 -6.25
N LEU A 100 2.40 -40.74 -5.54
CA LEU A 100 2.30 -39.28 -5.47
C LEU A 100 2.70 -38.63 -6.79
N GLY A 101 3.71 -39.18 -7.48
CA GLY A 101 4.12 -38.69 -8.80
C GLY A 101 2.99 -38.78 -9.83
N GLU A 102 2.23 -39.88 -9.84
CA GLU A 102 1.05 -40.03 -10.70
C GLU A 102 -0.08 -39.06 -10.34
N ASN A 103 -0.35 -38.88 -9.04
CA ASN A 103 -1.37 -37.93 -8.59
C ASN A 103 -1.00 -36.49 -8.95
N ILE A 104 0.27 -36.12 -8.80
CA ILE A 104 0.79 -34.82 -9.22
C ILE A 104 0.54 -34.61 -10.71
N LYS A 105 0.94 -35.56 -11.57
CA LYS A 105 0.71 -35.46 -13.03
C LYS A 105 -0.77 -35.21 -13.36
N LYS A 106 -1.69 -35.95 -12.71
CA LYS A 106 -3.14 -35.73 -12.87
C LYS A 106 -3.56 -34.32 -12.45
N SER A 107 -3.09 -33.83 -11.31
CA SER A 107 -3.39 -32.46 -10.85
C SER A 107 -2.85 -31.40 -11.81
N CYS A 108 -1.65 -31.58 -12.36
CA CYS A 108 -1.05 -30.70 -13.35
C CYS A 108 -1.91 -30.62 -14.63
N ASP A 109 -2.39 -31.76 -15.12
CA ASP A 109 -3.24 -31.83 -16.31
C ASP A 109 -4.59 -31.14 -16.09
N ILE A 110 -5.23 -31.37 -14.94
CA ILE A 110 -6.50 -30.70 -14.60
C ILE A 110 -6.30 -29.19 -14.52
N LEU A 111 -5.26 -28.73 -13.82
CA LEU A 111 -4.96 -27.30 -13.71
C LEU A 111 -4.68 -26.68 -15.09
N LYS A 112 -3.91 -27.36 -15.93
CA LYS A 112 -3.61 -26.91 -17.30
C LYS A 112 -4.89 -26.68 -18.12
N HIS A 113 -5.88 -27.58 -18.00
CA HIS A 113 -7.18 -27.40 -18.63
C HIS A 113 -7.94 -26.20 -18.06
N ALA A 114 -8.04 -26.08 -16.74
CA ALA A 114 -8.72 -24.96 -16.09
C ALA A 114 -8.11 -23.59 -16.44
N LEU A 115 -6.78 -23.50 -16.48
CA LEU A 115 -6.06 -22.29 -16.89
C LEU A 115 -6.34 -21.91 -18.34
N THR A 116 -6.44 -22.89 -19.23
CA THR A 116 -6.74 -22.64 -20.65
C THR A 116 -8.11 -21.97 -20.81
N ASP A 117 -9.10 -22.38 -20.02
CA ASP A 117 -10.43 -21.79 -20.02
C ASP A 117 -10.43 -20.38 -19.42
N ALA A 118 -9.68 -20.15 -18.32
CA ALA A 118 -9.55 -18.84 -17.70
C ALA A 118 -8.85 -17.82 -18.60
N ILE A 119 -7.75 -18.19 -19.27
CA ILE A 119 -6.96 -17.29 -20.13
C ILE A 119 -7.72 -16.90 -21.41
N LYS A 120 -8.63 -17.75 -21.91
CA LYS A 120 -9.47 -17.44 -23.08
C LYS A 120 -10.56 -16.41 -22.80
N LYS A 121 -10.90 -16.17 -21.52
CA LYS A 121 -11.93 -15.19 -21.17
C LYS A 121 -11.44 -13.77 -21.51
N PRO A 122 -12.33 -12.87 -21.96
CA PRO A 122 -11.96 -11.47 -22.22
C PRO A 122 -11.49 -10.74 -20.96
N SER A 123 -11.85 -11.22 -19.78
CA SER A 123 -11.35 -10.76 -18.48
C SER A 123 -11.41 -11.91 -17.48
N ALA A 124 -10.31 -12.14 -16.75
CA ALA A 124 -10.27 -13.12 -15.66
C ALA A 124 -11.18 -12.68 -14.51
N THR A 125 -11.90 -13.60 -13.87
CA THR A 125 -12.69 -13.36 -12.64
C THR A 125 -11.79 -13.38 -11.40
N ASN A 126 -12.34 -13.09 -10.22
CA ASN A 126 -11.59 -13.28 -8.97
C ASN A 126 -11.31 -14.77 -8.75
N GLU A 127 -12.29 -15.63 -9.01
CA GLU A 127 -12.18 -17.10 -8.94
C GLU A 127 -11.08 -17.61 -9.88
N ASP A 128 -10.97 -17.06 -11.10
CA ASP A 128 -9.90 -17.43 -12.03
C ASP A 128 -8.51 -17.12 -11.45
N CYS A 129 -8.38 -16.01 -10.72
CA CYS A 129 -7.12 -15.60 -10.10
C CYS A 129 -6.78 -16.37 -8.83
N GLU A 130 -7.74 -17.06 -8.19
CA GLU A 130 -7.43 -17.95 -7.06
C GLU A 130 -6.51 -19.10 -7.48
N MET A 131 -6.54 -19.48 -8.77
CA MET A 131 -5.64 -20.48 -9.36
C MET A 131 -4.17 -20.05 -9.42
N GLU A 132 -3.84 -18.77 -9.18
CA GLU A 132 -2.43 -18.35 -9.03
C GLU A 132 -1.74 -19.13 -7.90
N THR A 133 -2.48 -19.47 -6.84
CA THR A 133 -2.00 -20.28 -5.71
C THR A 133 -1.65 -21.70 -6.16
N GLU A 134 -2.51 -22.34 -6.95
CA GLU A 134 -2.25 -23.66 -7.51
C GLU A 134 -1.03 -23.64 -8.43
N CYS A 135 -0.89 -22.61 -9.26
CA CYS A 135 0.30 -22.41 -10.07
C CYS A 135 1.59 -22.41 -9.24
N MET A 136 1.60 -21.80 -8.05
CA MET A 136 2.80 -21.78 -7.20
C MET A 136 3.17 -23.16 -6.64
N PHE A 137 2.19 -24.05 -6.40
CA PHE A 137 2.47 -25.42 -5.97
C PHE A 137 2.96 -26.31 -7.12
N TRP A 138 2.33 -26.20 -8.30
CA TRP A 138 2.49 -27.20 -9.36
C TRP A 138 3.49 -26.81 -10.45
N GLU A 139 3.79 -25.53 -10.67
CA GLU A 139 4.69 -25.10 -11.76
C GLU A 139 6.11 -25.67 -11.62
N GLY A 140 6.59 -25.88 -10.38
CA GLY A 140 7.91 -26.47 -10.13
C GLY A 140 8.02 -27.96 -10.47
N VAL A 141 6.91 -28.68 -10.56
CA VAL A 141 6.85 -30.14 -10.84
C VAL A 141 6.35 -30.46 -12.25
N SER A 142 5.84 -29.47 -12.99
CA SER A 142 5.06 -29.68 -14.21
C SER A 142 5.85 -29.39 -15.50
N PRO A 143 5.34 -29.82 -16.69
CA PRO A 143 5.90 -29.45 -17.99
C PRO A 143 5.95 -27.94 -18.23
N GLU A 144 6.81 -27.50 -19.16
CA GLU A 144 6.97 -26.10 -19.57
C GLU A 144 5.65 -25.42 -19.98
N GLU A 145 4.72 -26.15 -20.59
CA GLU A 145 3.43 -25.57 -21.00
C GLU A 145 2.59 -25.05 -19.82
N LEU A 146 2.68 -25.67 -18.64
CA LEU A 146 1.99 -25.16 -17.46
C LEU A 146 2.60 -23.81 -17.02
N THR A 147 3.92 -23.68 -17.13
CA THR A 147 4.66 -22.45 -16.79
C THR A 147 4.20 -21.28 -17.64
N GLU A 148 3.99 -21.48 -18.95
CA GLU A 148 3.46 -20.45 -19.83
C GLU A 148 2.05 -20.00 -19.41
N LYS A 149 1.14 -20.96 -19.16
CA LYS A 149 -0.24 -20.65 -18.74
C LYS A 149 -0.28 -19.95 -17.38
N CYS A 150 0.52 -20.39 -16.41
CA CYS A 150 0.63 -19.77 -15.11
C CYS A 150 1.17 -18.33 -15.19
N ASN A 151 2.22 -18.09 -16.00
CA ASN A 151 2.72 -16.74 -16.24
C ASN A 151 1.65 -15.83 -16.90
N ASN A 152 0.92 -16.35 -17.89
CA ASN A 152 -0.17 -15.61 -18.53
C ASN A 152 -1.29 -15.27 -17.54
N LEU A 153 -1.69 -16.21 -16.68
CA LEU A 153 -2.66 -15.95 -15.62
C LEU A 153 -2.17 -14.82 -14.70
N ARG A 154 -0.91 -14.89 -14.23
CA ARG A 154 -0.32 -13.87 -13.36
C ARG A 154 -0.36 -12.47 -13.96
N ILE A 155 -0.02 -12.36 -15.25
CA ILE A 155 -0.06 -11.08 -15.96
C ILE A 155 -1.49 -10.52 -16.00
N ILE A 156 -2.49 -11.36 -16.32
CA ILE A 156 -3.89 -10.94 -16.43
C ILE A 156 -4.45 -10.55 -15.06
N CYS A 157 -4.22 -11.39 -14.05
CA CYS A 157 -4.69 -11.18 -12.68
C CYS A 157 -4.05 -9.93 -12.04
N ARG A 158 -2.74 -9.76 -12.20
CA ARG A 158 -2.03 -8.55 -11.76
C ARG A 158 -2.58 -7.29 -12.42
N LYS A 159 -2.79 -7.32 -13.75
CA LYS A 159 -3.38 -6.18 -14.48
C LYS A 159 -4.77 -5.85 -13.96
N ARG A 160 -5.64 -6.85 -13.74
CA ARG A 160 -6.98 -6.66 -13.17
C ARG A 160 -6.90 -6.04 -11.77
N LYS A 161 -6.06 -6.59 -10.90
CA LYS A 161 -5.89 -6.10 -9.52
C LYS A 161 -5.46 -4.64 -9.49
N ARG A 162 -4.43 -4.28 -10.26
CA ARG A 162 -3.95 -2.89 -10.38
C ARG A 162 -4.99 -1.94 -10.97
N HIS A 163 -5.74 -2.39 -11.97
CA HIS A 163 -6.84 -1.62 -12.55
C HIS A 163 -7.96 -1.36 -11.53
N ASN A 164 -8.36 -2.36 -10.74
CA ASN A 164 -9.36 -2.20 -9.68
C ASN A 164 -8.87 -1.24 -8.59
N LEU A 165 -7.63 -1.37 -8.13
CA LEU A 165 -7.02 -0.46 -7.16
C LEU A 165 -6.98 0.98 -7.70
N THR A 166 -6.64 1.16 -8.97
CA THR A 166 -6.64 2.46 -9.65
C THR A 166 -8.04 3.06 -9.68
N LYS A 167 -9.07 2.29 -10.02
CA LYS A 167 -10.46 2.75 -9.98
C LYS A 167 -10.90 3.11 -8.56
N LYS A 168 -10.62 2.29 -7.55
CA LYS A 168 -10.91 2.62 -6.14
C LYS A 168 -10.22 3.90 -5.71
N PHE A 169 -8.97 4.11 -6.12
CA PHE A 169 -8.23 5.35 -5.87
C PHE A 169 -8.92 6.55 -6.50
N LEU A 170 -9.29 6.45 -7.78
CA LEU A 170 -10.01 7.51 -8.48
C LEU A 170 -11.34 7.81 -7.79
N LEU A 171 -12.14 6.80 -7.41
CA LEU A 171 -13.38 7.05 -6.67
C LEU A 171 -13.16 7.83 -5.36
N ARG A 172 -12.08 7.54 -4.61
CA ARG A 172 -11.72 8.31 -3.40
C ARG A 172 -11.33 9.75 -3.70
N VAL A 173 -10.60 9.99 -4.79
CA VAL A 173 -10.18 11.34 -5.20
C VAL A 173 -11.36 12.20 -5.67
N PHE A 174 -12.29 11.57 -6.39
CA PHE A 174 -13.40 12.23 -7.06
C PHE A 174 -14.65 12.35 -6.20
N ASN A 175 -14.56 12.00 -4.91
CA ASN A 175 -15.63 12.10 -3.92
C ASN A 175 -16.55 13.31 -4.16
N GLU A 176 -17.86 13.10 -4.03
CA GLU A 176 -19.00 14.00 -4.29
C GLU A 176 -19.13 14.53 -5.73
N ASN A 177 -18.10 14.38 -6.57
CA ASN A 177 -17.93 15.01 -7.89
C ASN A 177 -18.00 14.03 -9.09
N ILE A 178 -18.47 12.79 -8.91
CA ILE A 178 -18.64 11.78 -9.99
C ILE A 178 -20.09 11.60 -10.45
N LYS A 179 -21.03 12.42 -9.96
CA LYS A 179 -22.46 12.25 -10.27
C LYS A 179 -22.77 12.29 -11.78
N THR A 180 -21.96 12.97 -12.58
CA THR A 180 -22.13 13.07 -14.04
C THR A 180 -20.81 12.87 -14.80
N VAL A 181 -20.92 12.62 -16.11
CA VAL A 181 -19.75 12.48 -16.99
C VAL A 181 -18.98 13.80 -17.09
N GLU A 182 -19.67 14.93 -17.05
CA GLU A 182 -19.13 16.29 -17.17
C GLU A 182 -18.30 16.66 -15.93
N THR A 183 -18.85 16.42 -14.74
CA THR A 183 -18.16 16.68 -13.46
C THR A 183 -16.93 15.80 -13.32
N CYS A 184 -17.02 14.53 -13.73
CA CYS A 184 -15.87 13.65 -13.84
C CYS A 184 -14.79 14.22 -14.79
N LYS A 185 -15.15 14.64 -16.02
CA LYS A 185 -14.17 15.20 -16.96
C LYS A 185 -13.45 16.44 -16.40
N GLN A 186 -14.17 17.32 -15.70
CA GLN A 186 -13.60 18.52 -15.10
C GLN A 186 -12.52 18.18 -14.05
N VAL A 187 -12.82 17.25 -13.14
CA VAL A 187 -11.88 16.81 -12.10
C VAL A 187 -10.65 16.12 -12.71
N ILE A 188 -10.85 15.33 -13.79
CA ILE A 188 -9.73 14.71 -14.51
C ILE A 188 -8.78 15.77 -15.06
N ASN A 189 -9.32 16.77 -15.76
CA ASN A 189 -8.52 17.84 -16.36
C ASN A 189 -7.74 18.63 -15.31
N GLU A 190 -8.33 18.87 -14.13
CA GLU A 190 -7.67 19.55 -13.03
C GLU A 190 -6.56 18.70 -12.40
N LYS A 191 -6.81 17.41 -12.14
CA LYS A 191 -5.95 16.58 -11.27
C LYS A 191 -4.98 15.66 -12.00
N CYS A 192 -5.08 15.50 -13.32
CA CYS A 192 -4.25 14.55 -14.07
C CYS A 192 -2.74 14.74 -13.87
N HIS A 193 -2.26 15.98 -13.80
CA HIS A 193 -0.84 16.26 -13.55
C HIS A 193 -0.32 15.67 -12.23
N VAL A 194 -1.19 15.54 -11.22
CA VAL A 194 -0.86 14.87 -9.96
C VAL A 194 -0.86 13.37 -10.18
N PHE A 195 -1.92 12.84 -10.79
CA PHE A 195 -2.10 11.38 -11.00
C PHE A 195 -0.97 10.75 -11.80
N MET A 196 -0.53 11.41 -12.88
CA MET A 196 0.52 10.93 -13.78
C MET A 196 1.85 10.70 -13.07
N LYS A 197 2.10 11.37 -11.93
CA LYS A 197 3.34 11.20 -11.14
C LYS A 197 3.23 10.06 -10.13
N GLU A 198 2.05 9.47 -9.97
CA GLU A 198 1.75 8.59 -8.85
C GLU A 198 1.65 7.12 -9.24
N SER A 199 1.29 6.79 -10.49
CA SER A 199 1.47 5.45 -11.07
C SER A 199 1.32 5.44 -12.60
N ASP A 200 1.79 4.38 -13.26
CA ASP A 200 1.65 4.18 -14.70
C ASP A 200 0.19 3.92 -15.12
N GLU A 201 -0.60 3.26 -14.26
CA GLU A 201 -2.03 3.05 -14.50
C GLU A 201 -2.81 4.37 -14.44
N LEU A 202 -2.45 5.25 -13.52
CA LEU A 202 -3.01 6.59 -13.41
C LEU A 202 -2.59 7.47 -14.59
N MET A 203 -1.35 7.32 -15.06
CA MET A 203 -0.90 7.91 -16.32
C MET A 203 -1.78 7.45 -17.49
N GLN A 204 -1.95 6.15 -17.65
CA GLN A 204 -2.76 5.58 -18.73
C GLN A 204 -4.22 6.05 -18.65
N PHE A 205 -4.80 6.13 -17.45
CA PHE A 205 -6.14 6.68 -17.24
C PHE A 205 -6.26 8.13 -17.71
N CYS A 206 -5.23 8.95 -17.46
CA CYS A 206 -5.18 10.33 -17.89
C CYS A 206 -5.08 10.48 -19.42
N LEU A 207 -4.28 9.63 -20.07
CA LEU A 207 -4.05 9.68 -21.52
C LEU A 207 -5.16 9.01 -22.36
N SER A 208 -5.97 8.13 -21.77
CA SER A 208 -7.05 7.42 -22.46
C SER A 208 -8.42 8.06 -22.20
N PRO A 209 -9.00 8.85 -23.13
CA PRO A 209 -10.19 9.66 -22.83
C PRO A 209 -11.54 8.95 -23.10
N LEU A 210 -11.57 7.82 -23.82
CA LEU A 210 -12.82 7.19 -24.25
C LEU A 210 -13.50 6.47 -23.07
N ASN A 211 -14.77 6.78 -22.83
CA ASN A 211 -15.67 6.15 -21.84
C ASN A 211 -15.19 6.08 -20.38
N ARG A 212 -13.98 6.54 -20.03
CA ARG A 212 -13.39 6.44 -18.69
C ARG A 212 -14.29 6.91 -17.55
N CYS A 213 -15.03 8.00 -17.76
CA CYS A 213 -15.97 8.52 -16.76
C CYS A 213 -17.21 7.63 -16.63
N ARG A 214 -17.73 7.10 -17.73
CA ARG A 214 -18.85 6.16 -17.71
C ARG A 214 -18.47 4.87 -17.00
N ASP A 215 -17.28 4.34 -17.29
CA ASP A 215 -16.76 3.13 -16.68
C ASP A 215 -16.50 3.31 -15.18
N LEU A 216 -16.02 4.50 -14.79
CA LEU A 216 -15.81 4.84 -13.39
C LEU A 216 -17.14 4.99 -12.64
N ILE A 217 -18.15 5.62 -13.25
CA ILE A 217 -19.52 5.70 -12.70
C ILE A 217 -20.14 4.32 -12.54
N HIS A 218 -19.94 3.41 -13.51
CA HIS A 218 -20.42 2.02 -13.39
C HIS A 218 -19.73 1.31 -12.23
N PHE A 219 -18.40 1.34 -12.20
CA PHE A 219 -17.62 0.71 -11.13
C PHE A 219 -18.02 1.23 -9.75
N MET A 220 -18.31 2.53 -9.66
CA MET A 220 -18.83 3.15 -8.44
C MET A 220 -20.14 2.49 -7.95
N LYS A 221 -21.07 2.16 -8.86
CA LYS A 221 -22.33 1.48 -8.52
C LYS A 221 -22.10 0.07 -7.98
N ASP A 222 -21.14 -0.64 -8.56
CA ASP A 222 -20.78 -1.99 -8.13
C ASP A 222 -20.22 -1.94 -6.70
N GLU A 223 -19.29 -1.02 -6.43
CA GLU A 223 -18.70 -0.81 -5.10
C GLU A 223 -19.76 -0.40 -4.05
N TYR A 224 -20.78 0.40 -4.43
CA TYR A 224 -21.89 0.70 -3.51
C TYR A 224 -22.70 -0.53 -3.12
N THR A 225 -22.99 -1.36 -4.12
CA THR A 225 -23.78 -2.57 -3.92
C THR A 225 -23.02 -3.53 -3.00
N GLU A 226 -21.71 -3.69 -3.24
CA GLU A 226 -20.83 -4.50 -2.41
C GLU A 226 -20.71 -3.96 -0.97
N LEU A 227 -20.51 -2.64 -0.80
CA LEU A 227 -20.46 -2.02 0.52
C LEU A 227 -21.76 -2.23 1.31
N LYS A 228 -22.91 -2.06 0.65
CA LYS A 228 -24.22 -2.31 1.28
C LYS A 228 -24.34 -3.75 1.77
N ILE A 229 -24.03 -4.74 0.92
CA ILE A 229 -24.07 -6.16 1.28
C ILE A 229 -23.12 -6.43 2.47
N ASN A 230 -21.92 -5.88 2.43
CA ASN A 230 -20.91 -6.06 3.48
C ASN A 230 -21.39 -5.51 4.84
N ILE A 231 -22.05 -4.34 4.86
CA ILE A 231 -22.59 -3.75 6.10
C ILE A 231 -23.78 -4.58 6.61
N GLU A 232 -24.68 -5.01 5.73
CA GLU A 232 -25.82 -5.87 6.10
C GLU A 232 -25.36 -7.21 6.69
N GLN A 233 -24.36 -7.85 6.08
CA GLN A 233 -23.74 -9.07 6.63
C GLN A 233 -23.06 -8.80 7.97
N PHE A 234 -22.36 -7.68 8.11
CA PHE A 234 -21.77 -7.26 9.37
C PHE A 234 -22.82 -7.06 10.47
N PHE A 235 -24.02 -6.56 10.12
CA PHE A 235 -25.10 -6.41 11.08
C PHE A 235 -25.67 -7.73 11.58
N LYS A 236 -25.66 -8.78 10.75
CA LYS A 236 -26.08 -10.15 11.12
C LYS A 236 -25.09 -10.85 12.06
N ASN A 237 -23.83 -10.41 12.12
CA ASN A 237 -22.83 -11.02 12.99
C ASN A 237 -22.97 -10.52 14.44
N PRO A 238 -23.13 -11.42 15.44
CA PRO A 238 -23.19 -11.02 16.84
C PRO A 238 -21.85 -10.48 17.37
N LYS A 239 -20.72 -10.88 16.79
CA LYS A 239 -19.38 -10.43 17.20
C LYS A 239 -18.90 -9.26 16.34
N ILE A 240 -18.89 -8.07 16.95
CA ILE A 240 -18.33 -6.86 16.36
C ILE A 240 -16.80 -6.87 16.52
N SER A 241 -16.06 -6.91 15.40
CA SER A 241 -14.61 -6.69 15.34
C SER A 241 -14.29 -5.20 15.18
N GLU A 242 -13.33 -4.69 15.96
CA GLU A 242 -12.82 -3.31 15.85
C GLU A 242 -12.22 -3.04 14.47
N GLU A 243 -11.44 -3.99 13.95
CA GLU A 243 -10.82 -3.90 12.63
C GLU A 243 -11.88 -3.82 11.53
N LYS A 244 -12.90 -4.67 11.60
CA LYS A 244 -14.02 -4.67 10.64
C LYS A 244 -14.83 -3.38 10.71
N CYS A 245 -15.04 -2.83 11.92
CA CYS A 245 -15.65 -1.51 12.11
C CYS A 245 -14.81 -0.41 11.44
N ASN A 246 -13.52 -0.31 11.74
CA ASN A 246 -12.65 0.71 11.15
C ASN A 246 -12.59 0.60 9.63
N PHE A 247 -12.55 -0.61 9.08
CA PHE A 247 -12.60 -0.85 7.65
C PHE A 247 -13.91 -0.34 7.02
N LEU A 248 -15.08 -0.77 7.52
CA LEU A 248 -16.37 -0.38 6.95
C LEU A 248 -16.65 1.12 7.12
N LEU A 249 -16.18 1.74 8.22
CA LEU A 249 -16.29 3.19 8.42
C LEU A 249 -15.40 3.99 7.46
N ASP A 250 -14.19 3.50 7.18
CA ASP A 250 -13.32 4.06 6.12
C ASP A 250 -14.04 4.00 4.76
N GLU A 251 -14.63 2.87 4.42
CA GLU A 251 -15.36 2.70 3.15
C GLU A 251 -16.61 3.60 3.09
N CYS A 252 -17.39 3.68 4.17
CA CYS A 252 -18.52 4.61 4.28
C CYS A 252 -18.10 6.07 4.11
N TYR A 253 -16.93 6.46 4.62
CA TYR A 253 -16.42 7.82 4.45
C TYR A 253 -16.10 8.13 2.98
N PHE A 254 -15.47 7.19 2.26
CA PHE A 254 -15.07 7.42 0.86
C PHE A 254 -16.21 7.24 -0.14
N TYR A 255 -17.17 6.38 0.16
CA TYR A 255 -18.18 5.94 -0.78
C TYR A 255 -19.59 6.44 -0.37
N GLY A 256 -19.91 6.55 0.91
CA GLY A 256 -21.29 6.78 1.39
C GLY A 256 -21.99 8.08 0.95
N SER A 257 -21.25 9.10 0.47
CA SER A 257 -21.76 10.44 0.13
C SER A 257 -22.37 10.59 -1.27
N ASN A 258 -22.09 9.68 -2.20
CA ASN A 258 -22.22 9.98 -3.63
C ASN A 258 -23.56 9.63 -4.27
N TYR A 259 -24.36 8.71 -3.74
CA TYR A 259 -25.36 8.03 -4.57
C TYR A 259 -26.78 7.90 -3.99
N ASN A 260 -27.00 7.89 -2.67
CA ASN A 260 -28.37 7.77 -2.14
C ASN A 260 -28.50 8.02 -0.64
N ASN A 261 -29.65 8.59 -0.22
CA ASN A 261 -29.99 8.75 1.20
C ASN A 261 -29.95 7.40 1.95
N ASN A 262 -30.34 6.30 1.31
CA ASN A 262 -30.35 4.97 1.91
C ASN A 262 -28.97 4.46 2.37
N LEU A 263 -27.93 4.56 1.52
CA LEU A 263 -26.59 4.13 1.91
C LEU A 263 -26.01 5.04 3.00
N GLN A 264 -26.30 6.33 2.92
CA GLN A 264 -25.89 7.29 3.93
C GLN A 264 -26.50 6.95 5.30
N ASP A 265 -27.76 6.53 5.33
CA ASP A 265 -28.43 6.12 6.57
C ASP A 265 -27.87 4.81 7.12
N ILE A 266 -27.61 3.81 6.27
CA ILE A 266 -26.92 2.56 6.65
C ILE A 266 -25.53 2.86 7.24
N CYS A 267 -24.79 3.79 6.66
CA CYS A 267 -23.49 4.22 7.17
C CYS A 267 -23.59 4.94 8.53
N LYS A 268 -24.63 5.76 8.77
CA LYS A 268 -24.90 6.37 10.08
C LYS A 268 -25.23 5.31 11.14
N GLU A 269 -25.98 4.28 10.77
CA GLU A 269 -26.27 3.17 11.67
C GLU A 269 -25.01 2.37 12.01
N LEU A 270 -24.16 2.12 11.02
CA LEU A 270 -22.85 1.49 11.23
C LEU A 270 -22.00 2.31 12.21
N GLU A 271 -21.95 3.64 12.03
CA GLU A 271 -21.24 4.55 12.94
C GLU A 271 -21.76 4.44 14.38
N LYS A 272 -23.08 4.43 14.59
CA LYS A 272 -23.68 4.24 15.91
C LYS A 272 -23.33 2.89 16.53
N LYS A 273 -23.34 1.81 15.74
CA LYS A 273 -23.02 0.46 16.22
C LYS A 273 -21.54 0.33 16.59
N CYS A 274 -20.65 0.94 15.80
CA CYS A 274 -19.20 0.90 16.00
C CYS A 274 -18.69 1.87 17.09
N LYS A 275 -19.39 2.99 17.35
CA LYS A 275 -19.05 3.97 18.42
C LYS A 275 -18.88 3.35 19.80
N LYS A 276 -19.53 2.22 20.08
CA LYS A 276 -19.41 1.49 21.34
C LYS A 276 -18.07 0.77 21.51
N LYS A 277 -17.28 0.60 20.44
CA LYS A 277 -16.02 -0.17 20.45
C LYS A 277 -14.81 0.60 19.91
N VAL A 278 -14.99 1.49 18.94
CA VAL A 278 -13.87 2.19 18.29
C VAL A 278 -14.13 3.69 18.22
N LYS A 279 -13.09 4.46 18.55
CA LYS A 279 -13.02 5.89 18.28
C LYS A 279 -12.52 6.09 16.84
N TYR A 280 -13.44 6.12 15.89
CA TYR A 280 -13.11 6.34 14.48
C TYR A 280 -12.77 7.82 14.22
N ILE A 281 -11.66 8.06 13.53
CA ILE A 281 -11.21 9.40 13.13
C ILE A 281 -11.16 9.41 11.59
N PRO A 282 -12.11 10.09 10.91
CA PRO A 282 -12.13 10.12 9.46
C PRO A 282 -10.89 10.82 8.87
N PRO A 283 -10.43 10.42 7.67
CA PRO A 283 -9.21 10.92 7.04
C PRO A 283 -9.10 12.45 6.92
N SER A 284 -10.21 13.17 6.74
CA SER A 284 -10.23 14.64 6.65
C SER A 284 -10.40 15.37 7.99
N SER A 285 -10.67 14.65 9.08
CA SER A 285 -10.95 15.25 10.40
C SER A 285 -9.71 15.51 11.26
N THR A 286 -8.54 15.03 10.81
CA THR A 286 -7.24 15.27 11.46
C THR A 286 -6.60 16.59 11.04
N PHE A 287 -7.34 17.46 10.32
CA PHE A 287 -6.84 18.75 9.89
C PHE A 287 -6.37 19.57 11.10
N ASN A 288 -5.08 19.88 11.11
CA ASN A 288 -4.46 20.72 12.12
C ASN A 288 -4.15 22.10 11.50
N PRO A 289 -4.75 23.20 11.99
CA PRO A 289 -4.48 24.55 11.49
C PRO A 289 -2.99 24.91 11.39
N ILE A 290 -2.15 24.40 12.29
CA ILE A 290 -0.70 24.64 12.32
C ILE A 290 0.13 23.53 11.67
N GLY A 291 -0.52 22.45 11.22
CA GLY A 291 0.11 21.31 10.53
C GLY A 291 0.11 21.48 9.01
N LYS A 292 1.00 20.75 8.32
CA LYS A 292 1.02 20.69 6.85
C LYS A 292 -0.37 20.28 6.35
N ASP A 293 -0.87 20.94 5.30
CA ASP A 293 -2.07 20.46 4.62
C ASP A 293 -1.79 19.07 4.06
N PHE A 294 -2.75 18.16 4.22
CA PHE A 294 -2.62 16.82 3.67
C PHE A 294 -2.56 16.90 2.15
N THR A 295 -1.55 16.26 1.58
CA THR A 295 -1.47 15.99 0.15
C THR A 295 -2.69 15.18 -0.29
N LEU A 296 -3.02 15.27 -1.57
CA LEU A 296 -4.11 14.46 -2.14
C LEU A 296 -3.92 12.96 -1.85
N MET A 297 -2.68 12.47 -1.88
CA MET A 297 -2.34 11.07 -1.62
C MET A 297 -2.61 10.63 -0.19
N GLU A 298 -2.34 11.50 0.78
CA GLU A 298 -2.66 11.26 2.20
C GLU A 298 -4.17 11.28 2.43
N LYS A 299 -4.88 12.27 1.85
CA LYS A 299 -6.35 12.39 1.94
C LYS A 299 -7.06 11.12 1.47
N VAL A 300 -6.57 10.48 0.39
CA VAL A 300 -7.15 9.24 -0.14
C VAL A 300 -6.53 7.95 0.41
N LYS A 301 -5.60 8.07 1.37
CA LYS A 301 -4.85 6.95 1.97
C LYS A 301 -4.18 6.07 0.91
N LYS A 302 -3.50 6.66 -0.10
CA LYS A 302 -2.84 5.93 -1.21
C LYS A 302 -1.96 4.79 -0.71
N LYS A 303 -1.09 5.04 0.28
CA LYS A 303 -0.17 4.03 0.84
C LYS A 303 -0.93 2.80 1.38
N LYS A 304 -2.07 2.99 2.04
CA LYS A 304 -2.93 1.90 2.54
C LYS A 304 -3.66 1.18 1.40
N LEU A 305 -4.07 1.91 0.36
CA LEU A 305 -4.85 1.38 -0.76
C LEU A 305 -3.97 0.60 -1.76
N PHE A 306 -2.89 1.21 -2.24
CA PHE A 306 -1.98 0.59 -3.21
C PHE A 306 -1.01 -0.38 -2.55
N ARG A 307 -0.65 -0.15 -1.28
CA ARG A 307 0.36 -0.93 -0.55
C ARG A 307 1.64 -1.05 -1.40
N ASP A 308 2.07 -2.27 -1.66
CA ASP A 308 3.19 -2.71 -2.50
C ASP A 308 2.75 -3.15 -3.91
N GLU A 309 1.47 -3.08 -4.25
CA GLU A 309 0.98 -3.54 -5.56
C GLU A 309 1.27 -2.56 -6.69
N ILE A 310 1.29 -1.26 -6.39
CA ILE A 310 1.50 -0.17 -7.35
C ILE A 310 2.57 0.78 -6.80
N GLY A 311 3.75 0.74 -7.43
CA GLY A 311 4.87 1.62 -7.13
C GLY A 311 4.70 3.03 -7.72
N LYS A 312 5.58 3.95 -7.29
CA LYS A 312 5.65 5.30 -7.84
C LYS A 312 6.76 5.36 -8.90
N PRO A 313 6.43 5.40 -10.20
CA PRO A 313 7.44 5.37 -11.27
C PRO A 313 8.18 6.70 -11.38
N ARG A 314 9.34 6.68 -12.05
CA ARG A 314 10.01 7.92 -12.50
C ARG A 314 9.14 8.64 -13.52
N MET A 315 9.29 9.97 -13.57
CA MET A 315 8.55 10.80 -14.53
C MET A 315 8.94 10.43 -15.97
N LYS A 316 7.94 10.36 -16.84
CA LYS A 316 8.07 9.92 -18.23
C LYS A 316 8.23 11.09 -19.17
N ASP A 317 9.03 10.89 -20.21
CA ASP A 317 9.22 11.90 -21.26
C ASP A 317 8.13 11.82 -22.34
N MET A 318 8.18 12.72 -23.31
CA MET A 318 7.20 12.77 -24.40
C MET A 318 7.17 11.49 -25.24
N ILE A 319 8.33 10.84 -25.43
CA ILE A 319 8.43 9.61 -26.21
C ILE A 319 7.68 8.49 -25.48
N ASP A 320 7.90 8.32 -24.19
CA ASP A 320 7.19 7.32 -23.38
C ASP A 320 5.68 7.53 -23.42
N LEU A 321 5.22 8.78 -23.31
CA LEU A 321 3.80 9.10 -23.36
C LEU A 321 3.18 8.78 -24.73
N LEU A 322 3.89 9.10 -25.82
CA LEU A 322 3.46 8.74 -27.17
C LEU A 322 3.44 7.22 -27.36
N VAL A 323 4.48 6.51 -26.93
CA VAL A 323 4.54 5.03 -26.96
C VAL A 323 3.33 4.42 -26.25
N LEU A 324 2.97 4.94 -25.07
CA LEU A 324 1.82 4.46 -24.30
C LEU A 324 0.46 4.77 -24.94
N MET A 325 0.33 5.88 -25.67
CA MET A 325 -0.90 6.23 -26.38
C MET A 325 -1.08 5.39 -27.64
N VAL A 326 0.02 5.17 -28.36
CA VAL A 326 0.06 4.46 -29.63
C VAL A 326 -0.11 2.95 -29.44
N ASN A 327 0.59 2.37 -28.43
CA ASN A 327 0.52 1.04 -27.80
C ASN A 327 0.18 -0.19 -28.68
N ASN A 328 -0.91 -0.15 -29.44
CA ASN A 328 -1.41 -1.22 -30.27
C ASN A 328 -0.91 -1.16 -31.71
N ASP A 329 -0.64 0.03 -32.26
CA ASP A 329 -0.25 0.19 -33.64
C ASP A 329 0.59 1.47 -33.84
N LEU A 330 1.87 1.32 -34.22
CA LEU A 330 2.77 2.46 -34.46
C LEU A 330 2.33 3.32 -35.66
N GLU A 331 1.49 2.79 -36.55
CA GLU A 331 0.93 3.54 -37.69
C GLU A 331 -0.09 4.59 -37.24
N ASP A 332 -0.79 4.35 -36.12
CA ASP A 332 -1.73 5.31 -35.52
C ASP A 332 -1.03 6.51 -34.86
N CYS A 333 0.30 6.53 -34.84
CA CYS A 333 1.09 7.60 -34.23
C CYS A 333 0.61 9.00 -34.63
N LYS A 334 0.28 9.22 -35.91
CA LYS A 334 -0.16 10.53 -36.41
C LYS A 334 -1.43 11.03 -35.71
N THR A 335 -2.37 10.12 -35.46
CA THR A 335 -3.64 10.40 -34.77
C THR A 335 -3.40 10.75 -33.30
N TYR A 336 -2.46 10.06 -32.66
CA TYR A 336 -2.18 10.25 -31.25
C TYR A 336 -1.25 11.44 -30.96
N VAL A 337 -0.42 11.88 -31.91
CA VAL A 337 0.44 13.07 -31.74
C VAL A 337 -0.38 14.32 -31.44
N GLU A 338 -1.46 14.57 -32.19
CA GLU A 338 -2.34 15.72 -31.94
C GLU A 338 -3.03 15.65 -30.59
N ARG A 339 -3.62 14.48 -30.26
CA ARG A 339 -4.28 14.26 -28.98
C ARG A 339 -3.30 14.39 -27.80
N CYS A 340 -2.09 13.85 -27.95
CA CYS A 340 -1.03 13.96 -26.96
C CYS A 340 -0.70 15.44 -26.74
N TYR A 341 -0.54 16.20 -27.82
CA TYR A 341 -0.24 17.63 -27.74
C TYR A 341 -1.38 18.44 -27.11
N GLU A 342 -2.63 18.24 -27.52
CA GLU A 342 -3.80 18.90 -26.91
C GLU A 342 -3.86 18.63 -25.40
N PHE A 343 -3.77 17.36 -25.03
CA PHE A 343 -3.76 16.96 -23.62
C PHE A 343 -2.59 17.60 -22.86
N CYS A 344 -1.40 17.58 -23.42
CA CYS A 344 -0.20 18.11 -22.77
C CYS A 344 -0.19 19.64 -22.69
N SER A 345 -0.73 20.32 -23.69
CA SER A 345 -0.90 21.78 -23.71
C SER A 345 -1.93 22.26 -22.68
N SER A 346 -2.91 21.41 -22.34
CA SER A 346 -3.88 21.66 -21.28
C SER A 346 -3.31 21.51 -19.86
N LEU A 347 -2.04 21.08 -19.74
CA LEU A 347 -1.34 20.89 -18.46
C LEU A 347 -0.21 21.93 -18.32
N PRO A 348 -0.45 23.07 -17.63
CA PRO A 348 0.50 24.20 -17.52
C PRO A 348 1.89 23.84 -16.97
N GLN A 349 2.00 22.71 -16.28
CA GLN A 349 3.23 22.25 -15.62
C GLN A 349 4.07 21.32 -16.50
N LEU A 350 3.47 20.74 -17.54
CA LEU A 350 4.20 20.03 -18.58
C LEU A 350 4.62 20.98 -19.70
N LYS A 351 4.25 22.26 -19.62
CA LYS A 351 4.55 23.27 -20.62
C LYS A 351 6.04 23.30 -21.00
N ASN A 352 6.97 23.15 -20.06
CA ASN A 352 8.41 23.07 -20.35
C ASN A 352 8.84 21.79 -21.10
N LEU A 353 8.12 20.67 -20.93
CA LEU A 353 8.35 19.43 -21.70
C LEU A 353 7.88 19.56 -23.15
N TYR A 354 6.99 20.52 -23.48
CA TYR A 354 6.34 20.63 -24.80
C TYR A 354 6.53 21.99 -25.52
N ASP A 355 6.92 23.07 -24.84
CA ASP A 355 7.07 24.41 -25.42
C ASP A 355 8.23 24.49 -26.44
N ASN A 356 9.26 23.63 -26.32
CA ASN A 356 10.31 23.50 -27.35
C ASN A 356 9.79 22.95 -28.69
N THR A 357 8.53 22.49 -28.74
CA THR A 357 7.91 21.79 -29.88
C THR A 357 6.75 22.56 -30.52
N LYS A 358 6.22 23.61 -29.86
CA LYS A 358 5.01 24.34 -30.28
C LYS A 358 5.11 25.01 -31.66
N LYS A 359 6.33 25.24 -32.17
CA LYS A 359 6.58 25.85 -33.49
C LYS A 359 6.92 24.84 -34.61
N LYS A 360 7.04 23.53 -34.31
CA LYS A 360 7.53 22.50 -35.27
C LYS A 360 6.51 21.39 -35.63
N ILE A 361 5.38 21.25 -34.93
CA ILE A 361 4.58 20.01 -34.99
C ILE A 361 3.42 20.03 -36.02
N SER A 362 2.79 21.17 -36.30
CA SER A 362 1.67 21.21 -37.28
C SER A 362 2.12 20.87 -38.70
N GLU A 363 3.41 21.05 -39.02
CA GLU A 363 4.00 20.78 -40.33
C GLU A 363 4.75 19.44 -40.40
N ASN A 364 4.90 18.69 -39.28
CA ASN A 364 5.94 17.65 -39.19
C ASN A 364 5.57 16.36 -38.43
N LYS A 365 4.30 15.94 -38.46
CA LYS A 365 3.83 14.70 -37.81
C LYS A 365 4.61 13.46 -38.26
N GLU A 366 5.01 13.41 -39.54
CA GLU A 366 5.79 12.31 -40.11
C GLU A 366 7.15 12.16 -39.45
N GLU A 367 7.88 13.27 -39.28
CA GLU A 367 9.19 13.28 -38.65
C GLU A 367 9.09 12.86 -37.18
N ILE A 368 8.03 13.27 -36.47
CA ILE A 368 7.82 12.86 -35.06
C ILE A 368 7.59 11.35 -34.96
N CYS A 369 6.76 10.78 -35.82
CA CYS A 369 6.49 9.34 -35.82
C CYS A 369 7.69 8.51 -36.29
N THR A 370 8.50 9.05 -37.20
CA THR A 370 9.77 8.44 -37.61
C THR A 370 10.77 8.46 -36.46
N ASN A 371 10.97 9.62 -35.83
CA ASN A 371 11.82 9.79 -34.65
C ASN A 371 11.36 8.90 -33.47
N LEU A 372 10.04 8.68 -33.32
CA LEU A 372 9.49 7.77 -32.31
C LEU A 372 10.00 6.34 -32.53
N LYS A 373 9.95 5.82 -33.77
CA LYS A 373 10.46 4.48 -34.10
C LYS A 373 11.97 4.40 -33.90
N ASP A 374 12.70 5.39 -34.40
CA ASP A 374 14.17 5.47 -34.29
C ASP A 374 14.64 5.57 -32.83
N THR A 375 13.84 6.17 -31.95
CA THR A 375 14.12 6.26 -30.50
C THR A 375 13.65 5.02 -29.74
N LEU A 376 12.53 4.42 -30.15
CA LEU A 376 11.96 3.24 -29.49
C LEU A 376 12.91 2.05 -29.59
N LYS A 377 13.45 1.79 -30.79
CA LYS A 377 14.29 0.61 -31.04
C LYS A 377 15.55 0.55 -30.13
N PRO A 378 16.35 1.62 -29.98
CA PRO A 378 17.43 1.66 -28.98
C PRO A 378 16.97 1.44 -27.54
N ARG A 379 15.82 2.02 -27.12
CA ARG A 379 15.27 1.82 -25.78
C ARG A 379 14.86 0.36 -25.53
N CYS A 380 14.25 -0.27 -26.52
CA CYS A 380 13.90 -1.70 -26.47
C CYS A 380 15.14 -2.58 -26.32
N LYS A 381 16.20 -2.30 -27.09
CA LYS A 381 17.48 -3.03 -26.99
C LYS A 381 18.15 -2.81 -25.64
N ALA A 382 18.15 -1.58 -25.13
CA ALA A 382 18.70 -1.28 -23.82
C ALA A 382 17.97 -2.04 -22.71
N LEU A 383 16.62 -2.06 -22.73
CA LEU A 383 15.84 -2.86 -21.80
C LEU A 383 16.13 -4.36 -21.96
N LYS A 384 16.24 -4.89 -23.18
CA LYS A 384 16.55 -6.31 -23.40
C LYS A 384 17.90 -6.70 -22.81
N LEU A 385 18.92 -5.86 -23.00
CA LEU A 385 20.25 -6.04 -22.40
C LEU A 385 20.22 -5.94 -20.87
N GLU A 386 19.47 -4.99 -20.32
CA GLU A 386 19.26 -4.83 -18.88
C GLU A 386 18.63 -6.09 -18.28
N LEU A 387 17.56 -6.61 -18.90
CA LEU A 387 16.90 -7.85 -18.46
C LEU A 387 17.82 -9.08 -18.57
N TYR A 388 18.67 -9.16 -19.59
CA TYR A 388 19.70 -10.19 -19.70
C TYR A 388 20.72 -10.10 -18.56
N SER A 389 21.23 -8.89 -18.26
CA SER A 389 22.20 -8.68 -17.17
C SER A 389 21.63 -9.04 -15.79
N LEU A 390 20.32 -8.90 -15.61
CA LEU A 390 19.59 -9.28 -14.40
C LEU A 390 19.15 -10.75 -14.41
N SER A 391 19.57 -11.55 -15.41
CA SER A 391 19.20 -12.95 -15.60
C SER A 391 17.69 -13.19 -15.76
N LEU A 392 16.93 -12.15 -16.11
CA LEU A 392 15.50 -12.23 -16.47
C LEU A 392 15.29 -12.57 -17.96
N SER A 393 16.37 -12.60 -18.72
CA SER A 393 16.44 -13.06 -20.11
C SER A 393 17.66 -13.97 -20.29
N ASP A 394 17.52 -15.07 -21.04
CA ASP A 394 18.61 -15.98 -21.42
C ASP A 394 19.28 -15.59 -22.75
N THR A 395 18.77 -14.56 -23.42
CA THR A 395 19.21 -14.12 -24.74
C THR A 395 19.20 -12.61 -24.90
N THR A 396 20.11 -12.10 -25.72
CA THR A 396 20.14 -10.69 -26.18
C THR A 396 19.68 -10.55 -27.64
N ASP A 397 19.36 -11.64 -28.33
CA ASP A 397 18.87 -11.61 -29.72
C ASP A 397 17.48 -10.97 -29.79
N ASP A 398 17.37 -9.85 -30.51
CA ASP A 398 16.14 -9.08 -30.71
C ASP A 398 14.94 -9.98 -31.07
N ASN A 399 15.11 -10.93 -31.98
CA ASN A 399 14.01 -11.71 -32.56
C ASN A 399 13.61 -12.94 -31.71
N LYS A 400 14.38 -13.26 -30.66
CA LYS A 400 14.15 -14.43 -29.81
C LYS A 400 13.48 -14.04 -28.50
N GLU A 401 12.38 -14.72 -28.16
CA GLU A 401 11.81 -14.67 -26.81
C GLU A 401 12.71 -15.44 -25.84
N THR A 402 12.87 -14.93 -24.62
CA THR A 402 13.55 -15.68 -23.56
C THR A 402 12.70 -16.83 -23.07
N THR A 403 13.35 -17.83 -22.49
CA THR A 403 12.66 -18.87 -21.70
C THR A 403 11.94 -18.22 -20.49
N LEU A 404 10.71 -18.69 -20.22
CA LEU A 404 9.97 -18.31 -19.02
C LEU A 404 10.52 -19.08 -17.81
N LEU A 405 10.80 -18.35 -16.74
CA LEU A 405 11.27 -18.96 -15.49
C LEU A 405 10.08 -19.56 -14.72
N LYS A 406 10.26 -20.76 -14.16
CA LYS A 406 9.27 -21.37 -13.25
C LYS A 406 9.22 -20.60 -11.94
N TRP A 407 8.11 -20.67 -11.19
CA TRP A 407 7.98 -20.01 -9.88
C TRP A 407 9.18 -20.28 -8.95
N THR A 408 9.66 -21.51 -8.90
CA THR A 408 10.78 -21.93 -8.05
C THR A 408 12.12 -21.32 -8.47
N GLU A 409 12.27 -20.95 -9.75
CA GLU A 409 13.49 -20.38 -10.35
C GLU A 409 13.50 -18.85 -10.31
N GLN A 410 12.35 -18.22 -10.05
CA GLN A 410 12.24 -16.76 -9.97
C GLN A 410 13.17 -16.17 -8.90
N PHE A 411 13.87 -15.11 -9.29
CA PHE A 411 14.71 -14.29 -8.42
C PHE A 411 13.90 -13.59 -7.32
N THR A 412 14.51 -13.44 -6.15
CA THR A 412 13.85 -12.88 -4.94
C THR A 412 14.63 -11.73 -4.29
N GLU A 413 15.79 -11.37 -4.84
CA GLU A 413 16.71 -10.39 -4.22
C GLU A 413 16.49 -8.95 -4.69
N PHE A 414 15.50 -8.70 -5.56
CA PHE A 414 15.17 -7.36 -6.03
C PHE A 414 14.61 -6.49 -4.90
N ASP A 415 14.93 -5.20 -4.92
CA ASP A 415 14.25 -4.22 -4.08
C ASP A 415 13.01 -3.64 -4.79
N GLU A 416 12.19 -2.92 -4.04
CA GLU A 416 10.94 -2.36 -4.56
C GLU A 416 11.19 -1.25 -5.59
N GLU A 417 12.31 -0.53 -5.52
CA GLU A 417 12.66 0.53 -6.48
C GLU A 417 12.96 -0.08 -7.84
N LEU A 418 13.85 -1.09 -7.88
CA LEU A 418 14.18 -1.84 -9.08
C LEU A 418 12.93 -2.51 -9.67
N CYS A 419 12.09 -3.13 -8.84
CA CYS A 419 10.84 -3.71 -9.30
C CYS A 419 9.89 -2.68 -9.90
N THR A 420 9.74 -1.51 -9.26
CA THR A 420 8.93 -0.41 -9.79
C THR A 420 9.48 0.08 -11.13
N GLU A 421 10.80 0.22 -11.27
CA GLU A 421 11.46 0.66 -12.51
C GLU A 421 11.25 -0.35 -13.65
N LEU A 422 11.52 -1.63 -13.43
CA LEU A 422 11.40 -2.67 -14.45
C LEU A 422 9.95 -2.92 -14.86
N GLU A 423 9.02 -3.00 -13.90
CA GLU A 423 7.59 -3.14 -14.20
C GLU A 423 7.08 -1.93 -14.99
N SER A 424 7.56 -0.73 -14.67
CA SER A 424 7.24 0.47 -15.43
C SER A 424 7.80 0.40 -16.84
N LYS A 425 9.07 0.07 -17.04
CA LYS A 425 9.63 -0.11 -18.40
C LYS A 425 8.84 -1.15 -19.21
N CYS A 426 8.49 -2.28 -18.59
CA CYS A 426 7.66 -3.30 -19.21
C CYS A 426 6.22 -2.84 -19.53
N PHE A 427 5.63 -1.98 -18.70
CA PHE A 427 4.32 -1.39 -18.95
C PHE A 427 4.31 -0.56 -20.24
N TYR A 428 5.37 0.20 -20.50
CA TYR A 428 5.49 1.05 -21.69
C TYR A 428 5.97 0.28 -22.93
N TYR A 429 6.97 -0.57 -22.77
CA TYR A 429 7.76 -1.06 -23.90
C TYR A 429 7.41 -2.48 -24.33
N ARG A 430 6.80 -3.31 -23.48
CA ARG A 430 6.57 -4.74 -23.79
C ARG A 430 5.87 -4.93 -25.13
N ARG A 431 4.76 -4.25 -25.38
CA ARG A 431 3.99 -4.40 -26.62
C ARG A 431 4.62 -3.62 -27.79
N PRO A 432 4.98 -2.32 -27.64
CA PRO A 432 5.55 -1.55 -28.74
C PRO A 432 6.86 -2.12 -29.28
N CYS A 433 7.74 -2.65 -28.43
CA CYS A 433 8.99 -3.27 -28.89
C CYS A 433 8.75 -4.52 -29.74
N ASN A 434 7.72 -5.32 -29.42
CA ASN A 434 7.39 -6.49 -30.24
C ASN A 434 6.94 -6.10 -31.66
N LEU A 435 6.31 -4.93 -31.83
CA LEU A 435 5.94 -4.40 -33.14
C LEU A 435 7.19 -4.06 -33.98
N GLU A 436 8.29 -3.68 -33.31
CA GLU A 436 9.59 -3.43 -33.91
C GLU A 436 10.50 -4.69 -33.94
N ASN A 437 9.89 -5.88 -33.87
CA ASN A 437 10.57 -7.19 -33.87
C ASN A 437 11.56 -7.42 -32.72
N ILE A 438 11.47 -6.65 -31.63
CA ILE A 438 12.24 -6.89 -30.41
C ILE A 438 11.35 -7.60 -29.39
N LYS A 439 11.54 -8.90 -29.25
CA LYS A 439 10.79 -9.79 -28.37
C LYS A 439 11.08 -9.51 -26.90
N LEU A 440 10.06 -9.09 -26.17
CA LEU A 440 10.13 -8.76 -24.73
C LEU A 440 9.00 -9.40 -23.91
N ASN A 441 8.11 -10.21 -24.49
CA ASN A 441 6.93 -10.70 -23.76
C ASN A 441 7.33 -11.55 -22.57
N ASN A 442 8.18 -12.55 -22.80
CA ASN A 442 8.56 -13.50 -21.76
C ASN A 442 9.49 -12.85 -20.74
N ALA A 443 10.38 -11.96 -21.18
CA ALA A 443 11.29 -11.25 -20.28
C ALA A 443 10.51 -10.33 -19.32
N CYS A 444 9.51 -9.61 -19.84
CA CYS A 444 8.58 -8.86 -18.99
C CYS A 444 7.64 -9.75 -18.17
N GLY A 445 7.35 -10.97 -18.62
CA GLY A 445 6.70 -12.00 -17.81
C GLY A 445 7.54 -12.37 -16.59
N ASN A 446 8.84 -12.64 -16.80
CA ASN A 446 9.81 -12.92 -15.74
C ASN A 446 9.94 -11.74 -14.76
N VAL A 447 9.99 -10.49 -15.25
CA VAL A 447 9.93 -9.29 -14.39
C VAL A 447 8.72 -9.32 -13.45
N ASN A 448 7.52 -9.54 -14.01
CA ASN A 448 6.29 -9.55 -13.23
C ASN A 448 6.29 -10.67 -12.19
N SER A 449 6.75 -11.87 -12.56
CA SER A 449 6.79 -13.03 -11.66
C SER A 449 7.84 -12.89 -10.56
N ALA A 450 9.06 -12.43 -10.88
CA ALA A 450 10.11 -12.16 -9.91
C ALA A 450 9.71 -11.06 -8.91
N CYS A 451 9.14 -9.96 -9.41
CA CYS A 451 8.68 -8.87 -8.55
C CYS A 451 7.43 -9.21 -7.74
N LEU A 452 6.56 -10.10 -8.23
CA LEU A 452 5.47 -10.66 -7.43
C LEU A 452 6.01 -11.53 -6.30
N LYS A 453 6.91 -12.47 -6.62
CA LYS A 453 7.52 -13.39 -5.63
C LYS A 453 8.27 -12.62 -4.56
N THR A 454 9.07 -11.63 -4.95
CA THR A 454 9.81 -10.75 -4.04
C THR A 454 8.88 -10.08 -3.01
N ARG A 455 7.75 -9.51 -3.47
CA ARG A 455 6.79 -8.85 -2.57
C ARG A 455 6.08 -9.82 -1.64
N LEU A 456 5.65 -10.97 -2.16
CA LEU A 456 5.02 -11.99 -1.32
C LEU A 456 6.01 -12.52 -0.27
N LEU A 457 7.24 -12.83 -0.67
CA LEU A 457 8.28 -13.30 0.24
C LEU A 457 8.59 -12.27 1.34
N LYS A 458 8.66 -10.99 0.99
CA LYS A 458 8.86 -9.90 1.97
C LYS A 458 7.75 -9.86 3.03
N ARG A 459 6.49 -10.14 2.65
CA ARG A 459 5.37 -10.20 3.61
C ARG A 459 5.53 -11.40 4.56
N GLU A 460 5.90 -12.57 4.03
CA GLU A 460 6.16 -13.75 4.86
C GLU A 460 7.37 -13.53 5.78
N TYR A 461 8.43 -12.88 5.30
CA TYR A 461 9.60 -12.56 6.10
C TYR A 461 9.27 -11.60 7.24
N GLN A 462 8.47 -10.57 7.00
CA GLN A 462 8.01 -9.67 8.05
C GLN A 462 7.22 -10.42 9.14
N LEU A 463 6.34 -11.35 8.74
CA LEU A 463 5.60 -12.19 9.69
C LEU A 463 6.54 -13.04 10.55
N LEU A 464 7.50 -13.73 9.93
CA LEU A 464 8.45 -14.61 10.60
C LEU A 464 9.45 -13.83 11.46
N GLN A 465 10.00 -12.72 10.96
CA GLN A 465 10.96 -11.87 11.67
C GLN A 465 10.38 -11.34 12.99
N ASN A 466 9.12 -10.91 12.99
CA ASN A 466 8.45 -10.42 14.21
C ASN A 466 8.29 -11.50 15.29
N LYS A 467 8.33 -12.77 14.91
CA LYS A 467 8.19 -13.92 15.81
C LYS A 467 9.54 -14.53 16.19
N LEU A 468 10.53 -14.40 15.31
CA LEU A 468 11.90 -14.89 15.48
C LEU A 468 12.87 -13.80 15.95
N THR A 469 12.35 -12.68 16.44
CA THR A 469 13.19 -11.53 16.81
C THR A 469 14.20 -11.92 17.89
N GLY A 470 15.46 -11.50 17.70
CA GLY A 470 16.58 -11.84 18.57
C GLY A 470 17.12 -13.26 18.39
N LYS A 471 16.61 -14.04 17.43
CA LYS A 471 17.04 -15.43 17.14
C LYS A 471 17.68 -15.59 15.76
N LEU A 472 17.85 -14.51 15.00
CA LEU A 472 18.38 -14.52 13.63
C LEU A 472 19.84 -14.05 13.55
N HIS A 473 20.47 -13.78 14.69
CA HIS A 473 21.87 -13.40 14.78
C HIS A 473 22.80 -14.62 14.82
N ASN A 474 24.02 -14.48 14.29
CA ASN A 474 25.11 -15.46 14.38
C ASN A 474 24.75 -16.90 13.95
N LEU A 475 23.92 -17.07 12.92
CA LEU A 475 23.48 -18.39 12.44
C LEU A 475 24.60 -19.29 11.89
N MET A 476 25.83 -18.79 11.78
CA MET A 476 27.02 -19.61 11.51
C MET A 476 27.37 -20.52 12.71
N ILE A 477 26.88 -20.20 13.91
CA ILE A 477 26.99 -21.03 15.11
C ILE A 477 25.86 -22.06 15.09
N ASN A 478 26.20 -23.35 15.16
CA ASN A 478 25.24 -24.45 15.07
C ASN A 478 24.08 -24.33 16.08
N ASP A 479 24.36 -23.91 17.32
CA ASP A 479 23.33 -23.77 18.36
C ASP A 479 22.35 -22.63 18.06
N ALA A 480 22.82 -21.51 17.49
CA ALA A 480 21.96 -20.40 17.08
C ALA A 480 21.06 -20.80 15.90
N LEU A 481 21.63 -21.49 14.90
CA LEU A 481 20.85 -22.05 13.79
C LEU A 481 19.79 -23.04 14.28
N LYS A 482 20.15 -23.94 15.19
CA LYS A 482 19.22 -24.90 15.80
C LYS A 482 18.09 -24.20 16.55
N THR A 483 18.41 -23.12 17.28
CA THR A 483 17.42 -22.29 17.97
C THR A 483 16.45 -21.64 16.99
N CYS A 484 16.95 -20.99 15.94
CA CYS A 484 16.11 -20.41 14.90
C CYS A 484 15.19 -21.45 14.26
N VAL A 485 15.76 -22.59 13.87
CA VAL A 485 15.00 -23.67 13.23
C VAL A 485 13.90 -24.18 14.15
N ASN A 486 14.17 -24.50 15.42
CA ASN A 486 13.15 -25.00 16.34
C ASN A 486 12.00 -24.02 16.53
N GLU A 487 12.33 -22.74 16.65
CA GLU A 487 11.35 -21.66 16.82
C GLU A 487 10.51 -21.44 15.57
N LEU A 488 11.14 -21.43 14.39
CA LEU A 488 10.45 -21.39 13.11
C LEU A 488 9.47 -22.55 12.98
N LEU A 489 9.89 -23.76 13.35
CA LEU A 489 9.04 -24.94 13.25
C LEU A 489 7.86 -24.88 14.24
N ASN A 490 8.05 -24.35 15.45
CA ASN A 490 6.94 -24.13 16.37
C ASN A 490 5.93 -23.13 15.80
N LEU A 491 6.39 -22.05 15.16
CA LEU A 491 5.52 -21.12 14.46
C LEU A 491 4.77 -21.77 13.29
N CYS A 492 5.46 -22.60 12.52
CA CYS A 492 4.85 -23.37 11.43
C CYS A 492 3.80 -24.37 11.95
N LYS A 493 3.99 -24.95 13.14
CA LYS A 493 3.00 -25.81 13.80
C LYS A 493 1.81 -25.03 14.32
N GLU A 494 2.01 -23.87 14.95
CA GLU A 494 0.90 -23.05 15.46
C GLU A 494 0.00 -22.53 14.33
N ASN A 495 0.59 -22.30 13.15
CA ASN A 495 -0.11 -21.92 11.93
C ASN A 495 -0.52 -23.15 11.10
N VAL A 496 -1.11 -24.19 11.74
CA VAL A 496 -1.51 -25.50 11.15
C VAL A 496 -2.21 -25.41 9.78
N ASP A 497 -2.82 -24.26 9.47
CA ASP A 497 -3.50 -23.95 8.22
C ASP A 497 -2.62 -23.19 7.21
N ILE A 498 -1.42 -23.69 6.90
CA ILE A 498 -0.56 -23.07 5.87
C ILE A 498 -1.20 -23.29 4.48
N LYS A 499 -2.09 -22.37 4.10
CA LYS A 499 -2.70 -22.30 2.76
C LYS A 499 -1.76 -21.66 1.74
N GLU A 500 -0.87 -20.80 2.22
CA GLU A 500 0.02 -19.99 1.41
C GLU A 500 1.24 -20.81 0.94
N PRO A 501 1.44 -21.02 -0.38
CA PRO A 501 2.51 -21.86 -0.92
C PRO A 501 3.91 -21.43 -0.47
N LEU A 502 4.14 -20.11 -0.38
CA LEU A 502 5.43 -19.57 0.04
C LEU A 502 5.72 -19.85 1.51
N LEU A 503 4.76 -19.60 2.41
CA LEU A 503 4.95 -19.92 3.82
C LEU A 503 5.15 -21.43 4.02
N ALA A 504 4.45 -22.26 3.24
CA ALA A 504 4.64 -23.71 3.27
C ALA A 504 6.05 -24.09 2.85
N ASP A 505 6.55 -23.55 1.74
CA ASP A 505 7.91 -23.77 1.25
C ASP A 505 8.95 -23.34 2.30
N LEU A 506 8.77 -22.19 2.94
CA LEU A 506 9.64 -21.69 4.01
C LEU A 506 9.65 -22.61 5.23
N CYS A 507 8.49 -23.15 5.62
CA CYS A 507 8.37 -24.10 6.72
C CYS A 507 8.97 -25.48 6.39
N LEU A 508 8.91 -25.90 5.12
CA LEU A 508 9.49 -27.16 4.67
C LEU A 508 11.02 -27.09 4.51
N HIS A 509 11.59 -25.89 4.41
CA HIS A 509 13.03 -25.66 4.26
C HIS A 509 13.61 -24.79 5.40
N PRO A 510 13.44 -25.18 6.68
CA PRO A 510 13.64 -24.28 7.81
C PRO A 510 15.08 -23.75 7.96
N LYS A 511 16.08 -24.57 7.63
CA LYS A 511 17.50 -24.15 7.64
C LYS A 511 17.75 -23.02 6.65
N ASN A 512 17.32 -23.22 5.40
CA ASN A 512 17.46 -22.23 4.34
C ASN A 512 16.66 -20.97 4.67
N THR A 513 15.44 -21.13 5.19
CA THR A 513 14.59 -20.01 5.63
C THR A 513 15.27 -19.16 6.69
N CYS A 514 15.80 -19.76 7.76
CA CYS A 514 16.55 -19.03 8.79
C CYS A 514 17.73 -18.26 8.19
N GLN A 515 18.50 -18.89 7.30
CA GLN A 515 19.65 -18.26 6.64
C GLN A 515 19.24 -17.10 5.72
N MET A 516 18.16 -17.26 4.95
CA MET A 516 17.65 -16.21 4.07
C MET A 516 17.09 -15.03 4.87
N LEU A 517 16.36 -15.29 5.96
CA LEU A 517 15.89 -14.27 6.88
C LEU A 517 17.04 -13.47 7.49
N ALA A 518 18.12 -14.14 7.92
CA ALA A 518 19.30 -13.45 8.45
C ALA A 518 19.98 -12.58 7.39
N LYS A 519 20.12 -13.07 6.15
CA LYS A 519 20.65 -12.26 5.02
C LYS A 519 19.76 -11.06 4.71
N ASP A 520 18.44 -11.22 4.75
CA ASP A 520 17.50 -10.12 4.55
C ASP A 520 17.63 -9.07 5.67
N ILE A 521 17.74 -9.48 6.93
CA ILE A 521 18.03 -8.57 8.06
C ILE A 521 19.34 -7.83 7.88
N GLU A 522 20.38 -8.49 7.39
CA GLU A 522 21.66 -7.85 7.09
C GLU A 522 21.50 -6.77 6.01
N LYS A 523 20.82 -7.09 4.90
CA LYS A 523 20.51 -6.12 3.82
C LYS A 523 19.70 -4.93 4.35
N GLN A 524 18.64 -5.19 5.11
CA GLN A 524 17.83 -4.15 5.76
C GLN A 524 18.67 -3.29 6.71
N SER A 525 19.60 -3.91 7.45
CA SER A 525 20.52 -3.21 8.35
C SER A 525 21.47 -2.30 7.60
N GLN A 526 22.02 -2.74 6.48
CA GLN A 526 22.88 -1.91 5.62
C GLN A 526 22.11 -0.74 5.01
N GLU A 527 20.86 -0.94 4.60
CA GLU A 527 19.98 0.13 4.13
C GLU A 527 19.68 1.15 5.23
N LEU A 528 19.34 0.67 6.43
CA LEU A 528 19.13 1.52 7.61
C LEU A 528 20.40 2.33 7.91
N ASN A 529 21.59 1.73 7.80
CA ASN A 529 22.85 2.43 7.99
C ASN A 529 23.00 3.64 7.04
N LYS A 530 22.74 3.43 5.74
CA LYS A 530 22.76 4.49 4.73
C LYS A 530 21.75 5.58 5.04
N ASN A 531 20.54 5.20 5.46
CA ASN A 531 19.46 6.13 5.80
C ASN A 531 19.81 6.98 7.04
N LEU A 532 20.34 6.35 8.10
CA LEU A 532 20.80 7.04 9.31
C LEU A 532 21.91 8.05 8.99
N ASN A 533 22.88 7.67 8.17
CA ASN A 533 23.96 8.56 7.74
C ASN A 533 23.45 9.74 6.90
N LYS A 534 22.52 9.49 5.96
CA LYS A 534 21.92 10.55 5.13
C LYS A 534 21.11 11.56 5.95
N LYS A 535 20.51 11.13 7.06
CA LYS A 535 19.66 11.94 7.94
C LYS A 535 20.39 12.50 9.16
N LYS A 536 21.70 12.26 9.27
CA LYS A 536 22.50 12.63 10.45
C LYS A 536 22.40 14.10 10.83
N ASP A 537 22.32 14.99 9.84
CA ASP A 537 22.39 16.45 10.04
C ASP A 537 21.02 17.14 10.07
N SER A 538 19.97 16.48 9.56
CA SER A 538 18.63 17.06 9.44
C SER A 538 17.58 15.97 9.67
N ILE A 539 17.23 15.76 10.94
CA ILE A 539 16.18 14.83 11.35
C ILE A 539 14.93 15.57 11.79
N ASN A 540 13.77 15.04 11.43
CA ASN A 540 12.47 15.54 11.90
C ASN A 540 11.72 14.47 12.72
N GLU A 541 10.54 14.80 13.22
CA GLU A 541 9.74 13.90 14.07
C GLU A 541 9.26 12.65 13.33
N GLU A 542 8.90 12.76 12.05
CA GLU A 542 8.47 11.62 11.23
C GLU A 542 9.64 10.66 10.99
N ASP A 543 10.83 11.21 10.68
CA ASP A 543 12.07 10.45 10.58
C ASP A 543 12.39 9.75 11.90
N CYS A 544 12.21 10.41 13.05
CA CYS A 544 12.42 9.80 14.36
C CYS A 544 11.50 8.59 14.59
N MET A 545 10.20 8.73 14.35
CA MET A 545 9.27 7.60 14.53
C MET A 545 9.64 6.41 13.64
N GLU A 546 9.93 6.64 12.36
CA GLU A 546 10.25 5.55 11.42
C GLU A 546 11.60 4.90 11.73
N LEU A 547 12.65 5.70 11.99
CA LEU A 547 14.00 5.19 12.19
C LEU A 547 14.21 4.56 13.58
N GLU A 548 13.59 5.09 14.64
CA GLU A 548 13.63 4.50 15.98
C GLU A 548 12.99 3.09 15.96
N GLU A 549 11.85 2.94 15.27
CA GLU A 549 11.19 1.65 15.12
C GLU A 549 12.08 0.65 14.37
N LYS A 550 12.67 1.06 13.24
CA LYS A 550 13.62 0.21 12.48
C LYS A 550 14.84 -0.17 13.32
N CYS A 551 15.41 0.76 14.08
CA CYS A 551 16.51 0.51 15.01
C CYS A 551 16.13 -0.52 16.07
N LYS A 552 14.92 -0.44 16.64
CA LYS A 552 14.43 -1.38 17.65
C LYS A 552 14.22 -2.79 17.10
N ILE A 553 13.67 -2.91 15.89
CA ILE A 553 13.38 -4.21 15.25
C ILE A 553 14.68 -4.87 14.80
N LEU A 554 15.49 -4.16 14.01
CA LEU A 554 16.71 -4.72 13.42
C LEU A 554 17.86 -4.87 14.44
N GLY A 555 17.91 -3.99 15.45
CA GLY A 555 18.97 -3.99 16.47
C GLY A 555 19.02 -5.25 17.34
N GLN A 556 17.94 -6.04 17.38
CA GLN A 556 17.89 -7.30 18.11
C GLN A 556 18.66 -8.43 17.41
N ASP A 557 18.75 -8.35 16.08
CA ASP A 557 19.36 -9.39 15.24
C ASP A 557 20.64 -8.92 14.52
N SER A 558 20.91 -7.60 14.53
CA SER A 558 22.07 -6.99 13.87
C SER A 558 22.66 -5.85 14.69
N ARG A 559 23.98 -5.93 14.95
CA ARG A 559 24.74 -4.87 15.66
C ARG A 559 25.32 -3.79 14.75
N ILE A 560 25.15 -3.90 13.43
CA ILE A 560 25.73 -2.99 12.43
C ILE A 560 25.36 -1.52 12.72
N ASN A 561 24.16 -1.29 13.28
CA ASN A 561 23.61 0.05 13.49
C ASN A 561 23.59 0.51 14.94
N GLU A 562 24.14 -0.27 15.89
CA GLU A 562 24.00 -0.01 17.34
C GLU A 562 24.39 1.43 17.71
N PHE A 563 25.58 1.87 17.28
CA PHE A 563 26.06 3.23 17.56
C PHE A 563 25.20 4.32 16.91
N LEU A 564 24.84 4.17 15.63
CA LEU A 564 24.03 5.17 14.91
C LEU A 564 22.61 5.25 15.47
N CYS A 565 22.04 4.13 15.91
CA CYS A 565 20.74 4.08 16.59
C CYS A 565 20.79 4.76 17.97
N LEU A 566 21.88 4.61 18.72
CA LEU A 566 22.08 5.34 19.98
C LEU A 566 22.20 6.86 19.75
N GLU A 567 22.89 7.28 18.69
CA GLU A 567 22.99 8.70 18.32
C GLU A 567 21.62 9.25 17.87
N LEU A 568 20.87 8.48 17.07
CA LEU A 568 19.50 8.78 16.66
C LEU A 568 18.60 9.02 17.88
N ASN A 569 18.55 8.07 18.81
CA ASN A 569 17.69 8.15 20.00
C ASN A 569 17.96 9.42 20.79
N LYS A 570 19.23 9.77 21.02
CA LYS A 570 19.61 11.01 21.71
C LYS A 570 19.09 12.26 21.00
N LYS A 571 19.18 12.30 19.67
CA LYS A 571 18.68 13.43 18.86
C LYS A 571 17.15 13.49 18.89
N CYS A 572 16.49 12.35 18.77
CA CYS A 572 15.03 12.28 18.81
C CYS A 572 14.47 12.65 20.19
N ASP A 573 15.13 12.23 21.28
CA ASP A 573 14.80 12.67 22.64
C ASP A 573 15.00 14.18 22.80
N HIS A 574 16.10 14.74 22.28
CA HIS A 574 16.32 16.18 22.28
C HIS A 574 15.24 16.94 21.50
N LEU A 575 14.79 16.41 20.36
CA LEU A 575 13.70 16.97 19.56
C LEU A 575 12.36 16.92 20.31
N LYS A 576 11.98 15.76 20.88
CA LYS A 576 10.76 15.57 21.68
C LYS A 576 10.73 16.54 22.87
N ASN A 577 11.82 16.59 23.62
CA ASN A 577 11.98 17.50 24.76
C ASN A 577 11.91 18.97 24.31
N THR A 578 12.52 19.33 23.18
CA THR A 578 12.47 20.70 22.63
C THR A 578 11.05 21.11 22.23
N LYS A 579 10.25 20.19 21.68
CA LYS A 579 8.82 20.45 21.39
C LYS A 579 7.99 20.63 22.65
N GLU A 580 8.18 19.80 23.67
CA GLU A 580 7.49 19.99 24.95
C GLU A 580 7.84 21.35 25.55
N LEU A 581 9.10 21.77 25.45
CA LEU A 581 9.54 23.09 25.89
C LEU A 581 8.90 24.23 25.13
N GLU A 582 8.86 24.14 23.81
CA GLU A 582 8.15 25.10 22.96
C GLU A 582 6.69 25.24 23.42
N GLU A 583 5.98 24.12 23.58
CA GLU A 583 4.58 24.11 24.00
C GLU A 583 4.38 24.81 25.35
N ILE A 584 5.31 24.63 26.29
CA ILE A 584 5.21 25.31 27.57
C ILE A 584 5.50 26.82 27.44
N LEU A 585 6.53 27.21 26.69
CA LEU A 585 6.84 28.63 26.46
C LEU A 585 5.68 29.36 25.76
N ILE A 586 5.02 28.70 24.82
CA ILE A 586 3.84 29.21 24.13
C ILE A 586 2.65 29.32 25.11
N LYS A 587 2.39 28.32 25.95
CA LYS A 587 1.32 28.37 26.97
C LYS A 587 1.55 29.47 28.00
N GLU A 588 2.80 29.74 28.35
CA GLU A 588 3.22 30.86 29.20
C GLU A 588 3.10 32.22 28.50
N LYS A 589 2.62 32.26 27.25
CA LYS A 589 2.45 33.48 26.46
C LYS A 589 3.75 34.25 26.29
N THR A 590 4.87 33.52 26.14
CA THR A 590 6.18 34.14 25.95
C THR A 590 6.17 34.97 24.66
N GLU A 591 6.42 36.26 24.80
CA GLU A 591 6.46 37.17 23.67
C GLU A 591 7.74 36.96 22.83
N LYS A 592 7.61 37.17 21.52
CA LYS A 592 8.75 37.22 20.58
C LYS A 592 9.63 35.96 20.58
N LEU A 593 9.04 34.77 20.72
CA LEU A 593 9.77 33.49 20.59
C LEU A 593 10.49 33.29 19.25
N TYR A 594 10.16 34.08 18.22
CA TYR A 594 10.86 34.08 16.92
C TYR A 594 12.24 34.77 16.95
N ASP A 595 12.58 35.45 18.05
CA ASP A 595 13.85 36.15 18.27
C ASP A 595 14.81 35.29 19.10
N LEU A 596 16.03 35.11 18.59
CA LEU A 596 17.03 34.22 19.20
C LEU A 596 17.47 34.69 20.60
N HIS A 597 17.68 35.99 20.78
CA HIS A 597 18.12 36.53 22.05
C HIS A 597 17.05 36.37 23.12
N THR A 598 15.80 36.68 22.75
CA THR A 598 14.62 36.56 23.62
C THR A 598 14.39 35.12 24.04
N CYS A 599 14.45 34.18 23.08
CA CYS A 599 14.34 32.75 23.38
C CYS A 599 15.43 32.29 24.34
N ILE A 600 16.71 32.62 24.07
CA ILE A 600 17.84 32.19 24.91
C ILE A 600 17.67 32.70 26.34
N LYS A 601 17.31 33.98 26.50
CA LYS A 601 17.10 34.59 27.82
C LYS A 601 16.01 33.84 28.60
N LYS A 602 14.84 33.64 27.98
CA LYS A 602 13.69 32.99 28.62
C LYS A 602 13.95 31.53 28.95
N MET A 603 14.59 30.81 28.04
CA MET A 603 15.01 29.42 28.27
C MET A 603 15.99 29.32 29.44
N THR A 604 16.99 30.20 29.50
CA THR A 604 17.99 30.21 30.58
C THR A 604 17.35 30.47 31.94
N GLU A 605 16.46 31.47 32.03
CA GLU A 605 15.68 31.76 33.24
C GLU A 605 14.92 30.50 33.73
N ARG A 606 14.27 29.79 32.80
CA ARG A 606 13.49 28.60 33.12
C ARG A 606 14.34 27.40 33.56
N CYS A 607 15.42 27.13 32.82
CA CYS A 607 16.36 26.05 33.13
C CYS A 607 17.01 26.20 34.51
N ASN A 608 17.15 27.44 35.00
CA ASN A 608 17.66 27.72 36.34
C ASN A 608 16.61 27.52 37.43
N ASN A 609 15.34 27.82 37.15
CA ASN A 609 14.24 27.77 38.12
C ASN A 609 13.57 26.40 38.28
N TRP A 610 13.87 25.43 37.40
CA TRP A 610 13.19 24.13 37.48
C TRP A 610 13.64 23.25 38.66
N PRO A 611 12.69 22.51 39.27
CA PRO A 611 13.01 21.45 40.22
C PRO A 611 13.97 20.43 39.59
N LYS A 612 14.84 19.81 40.40
CA LYS A 612 15.84 18.81 39.94
C LYS A 612 15.24 17.75 39.00
N LYS A 613 14.05 17.22 39.31
CA LYS A 613 13.37 16.18 38.51
C LYS A 613 13.00 16.66 37.10
N THR A 614 12.51 17.90 36.96
CA THR A 614 12.17 18.53 35.67
C THR A 614 13.43 18.95 34.91
N LYS A 615 14.47 19.38 35.63
CA LYS A 615 15.77 19.71 35.06
C LYS A 615 16.45 18.49 34.41
N THR A 616 16.27 17.29 34.98
CA THR A 616 16.76 16.04 34.39
C THR A 616 16.11 15.73 33.03
N LEU A 617 14.80 15.96 32.89
CA LEU A 617 14.08 15.72 31.63
C LEU A 617 14.59 16.62 30.49
N PHE A 618 14.82 17.90 30.78
CA PHE A 618 15.24 18.90 29.79
C PHE A 618 16.74 19.18 29.78
N THR A 619 17.56 18.29 30.35
CA THR A 619 19.00 18.55 30.56
C THR A 619 19.72 18.91 29.25
N ILE A 620 19.50 18.16 28.17
CA ILE A 620 20.16 18.43 26.87
C ILE A 620 19.71 19.78 26.32
N SER A 621 18.42 20.08 26.37
CA SER A 621 17.86 21.35 25.91
C SER A 621 18.34 22.56 26.72
N CYS A 622 18.58 22.38 28.02
CA CYS A 622 19.14 23.40 28.91
C CYS A 622 20.66 23.57 28.78
N ILE A 623 21.40 22.53 28.36
CA ILE A 623 22.84 22.64 28.07
C ILE A 623 23.03 23.31 26.70
N GLN A 624 22.20 22.95 25.72
CA GLN A 624 22.31 23.39 24.33
C GLN A 624 21.29 24.49 23.98
N VAL A 625 21.11 25.48 24.86
CA VAL A 625 20.06 26.51 24.74
C VAL A 625 20.04 27.20 23.38
N ASN A 626 21.21 27.50 22.79
CA ASN A 626 21.29 28.13 21.47
C ASN A 626 20.71 27.23 20.37
N ILE A 627 21.09 25.95 20.34
CA ILE A 627 20.58 24.98 19.35
C ILE A 627 19.09 24.77 19.56
N THR A 628 18.66 24.54 20.80
CA THR A 628 17.24 24.39 21.16
C THR A 628 16.42 25.59 20.73
N CYS A 629 16.89 26.82 20.99
CA CYS A 629 16.18 28.03 20.57
C CYS A 629 16.10 28.17 19.05
N ARG A 630 17.12 27.77 18.28
CA ARG A 630 17.03 27.76 16.81
C ARG A 630 15.94 26.81 16.33
N ILE A 631 15.86 25.60 16.88
CA ILE A 631 14.82 24.61 16.57
C ILE A 631 13.43 25.19 16.89
N ILE A 632 13.24 25.76 18.09
CA ILE A 632 11.98 26.39 18.51
C ILE A 632 11.59 27.52 17.55
N ILE A 633 12.52 28.40 17.20
CA ILE A 633 12.27 29.54 16.30
C ILE A 633 11.82 29.06 14.92
N GLU A 634 12.50 28.05 14.37
CA GLU A 634 12.15 27.49 13.06
C GLU A 634 10.76 26.84 13.08
N ASP A 635 10.45 26.04 14.11
CA ASP A 635 9.15 25.37 14.23
C ASP A 635 8.01 26.36 14.48
N VAL A 636 8.20 27.35 15.36
CA VAL A 636 7.23 28.44 15.58
C VAL A 636 6.99 29.21 14.28
N LYS A 637 8.04 29.62 13.56
CA LYS A 637 7.91 30.32 12.26
C LYS A 637 7.13 29.46 11.25
N PHE A 638 7.42 28.17 11.19
CA PHE A 638 6.72 27.22 10.32
C PHE A 638 5.23 27.13 10.69
N LYS A 639 4.89 26.97 11.97
CA LYS A 639 3.50 26.92 12.49
C LYS A 639 2.75 28.23 12.22
N CYS A 640 3.37 29.39 12.47
CA CYS A 640 2.80 30.70 12.16
C CYS A 640 2.42 30.84 10.67
N ASN A 641 3.36 30.49 9.78
CA ASN A 641 3.16 30.57 8.34
C ASN A 641 2.07 29.62 7.86
N THR A 642 2.06 28.41 8.41
CA THR A 642 1.09 27.36 8.09
C THR A 642 -0.31 27.76 8.52
N LEU A 643 -0.49 28.24 9.76
CA LEU A 643 -1.76 28.77 10.26
C LEU A 643 -2.32 29.85 9.35
N ARG A 644 -1.50 30.85 9.01
CA ARG A 644 -1.87 31.93 8.10
C ARG A 644 -2.31 31.43 6.72
N LYS A 645 -1.54 30.50 6.14
CA LYS A 645 -1.84 29.89 4.83
C LYS A 645 -3.12 29.06 4.86
N ASN A 646 -3.33 28.29 5.91
CA ASN A 646 -4.49 27.44 6.09
C ASN A 646 -5.78 28.27 6.28
N MET A 647 -5.72 29.36 7.06
CA MET A 647 -6.83 30.32 7.17
C MET A 647 -7.19 30.94 5.81
N ASN A 648 -6.19 31.22 4.96
CA ASN A 648 -6.39 31.71 3.59
C ASN A 648 -7.10 30.68 2.71
N ILE A 649 -6.55 29.46 2.64
CA ILE A 649 -7.08 28.38 1.81
C ILE A 649 -8.53 28.09 2.19
N MET A 650 -8.82 28.05 3.49
CA MET A 650 -10.17 27.80 4.00
C MET A 650 -11.10 29.01 3.97
N LYS A 651 -10.60 30.18 3.52
CA LYS A 651 -11.33 31.44 3.40
C LYS A 651 -12.05 31.83 4.69
N ILE A 652 -11.36 31.70 5.82
CA ILE A 652 -11.94 31.91 7.15
C ILE A 652 -12.52 33.32 7.30
N SER A 653 -11.83 34.37 6.82
CA SER A 653 -12.32 35.76 6.83
C SER A 653 -13.63 35.95 6.06
N GLU A 654 -13.91 35.17 5.01
CA GLU A 654 -15.18 35.22 4.28
C GLU A 654 -16.27 34.44 5.04
N LYS A 655 -15.93 33.22 5.49
CA LYS A 655 -16.88 32.33 6.19
C LYS A 655 -17.35 32.90 7.53
N ILE A 656 -16.48 33.59 8.26
CA ILE A 656 -16.85 34.24 9.52
C ILE A 656 -17.74 35.46 9.32
N LYS A 657 -17.86 36.00 8.10
CA LYS A 657 -18.80 37.10 7.78
C LYS A 657 -20.18 36.58 7.37
N THR A 658 -20.38 35.27 7.29
CA THR A 658 -21.68 34.67 6.95
C THR A 658 -22.73 34.91 8.04
N LYS A 659 -24.01 34.85 7.67
CA LYS A 659 -25.13 34.94 8.63
C LYS A 659 -25.44 33.61 9.33
N ASP A 660 -24.83 32.50 8.89
CA ASP A 660 -25.06 31.19 9.48
C ASP A 660 -24.33 31.08 10.83
N ILE A 661 -25.15 31.04 11.88
CA ILE A 661 -24.73 30.95 13.28
C ILE A 661 -23.92 29.68 13.56
N ASN A 662 -24.32 28.54 13.01
CA ASN A 662 -23.65 27.27 13.26
C ASN A 662 -22.26 27.26 12.64
N ILE A 663 -22.12 27.79 11.42
CA ILE A 663 -20.83 27.91 10.73
C ILE A 663 -19.90 28.87 11.48
N LYS A 664 -20.40 30.03 11.89
CA LYS A 664 -19.64 31.00 12.70
C LYS A 664 -19.12 30.39 13.99
N LYS A 665 -19.99 29.74 14.76
CA LYS A 665 -19.62 29.10 16.03
C LYS A 665 -18.55 28.03 15.83
N GLN A 666 -18.72 27.15 14.85
CA GLN A 666 -17.71 26.12 14.53
C GLN A 666 -16.36 26.72 14.16
N ILE A 667 -16.34 27.85 13.44
CA ILE A 667 -15.10 28.53 13.08
C ILE A 667 -14.43 29.15 14.31
N CYS A 668 -15.17 29.87 15.14
CA CYS A 668 -14.63 30.48 16.36
C CYS A 668 -14.09 29.41 17.31
N ASP A 669 -14.90 28.42 17.67
CA ASP A 669 -14.54 27.33 18.59
C ASP A 669 -13.28 26.56 18.11
N PHE A 670 -13.08 26.46 16.79
CA PHE A 670 -11.96 25.70 16.23
C PHE A 670 -10.70 26.54 15.98
N TRP A 671 -10.81 27.75 15.44
CA TRP A 671 -9.64 28.54 14.99
C TRP A 671 -9.15 29.56 16.03
N GLU A 672 -10.03 30.14 16.84
CA GLU A 672 -9.67 31.15 17.83
C GLU A 672 -8.62 30.66 18.83
N PRO A 673 -8.72 29.42 19.38
CA PRO A 673 -7.70 28.90 20.29
C PRO A 673 -6.29 28.86 19.69
N TYR A 674 -6.16 28.64 18.37
CA TYR A 674 -4.86 28.69 17.70
C TYR A 674 -4.36 30.12 17.54
N CYS A 675 -5.24 31.07 17.22
CA CYS A 675 -4.90 32.48 17.16
C CYS A 675 -4.41 33.02 18.51
N ASP A 676 -5.13 32.71 19.60
CA ASP A 676 -4.73 33.11 20.96
C ASP A 676 -3.40 32.50 21.37
N LYS A 677 -3.17 31.24 21.01
CA LYS A 677 -1.94 30.52 21.31
C LYS A 677 -0.73 31.15 20.61
N PHE A 678 -0.88 31.59 19.36
CA PHE A 678 0.26 31.99 18.51
C PHE A 678 0.42 33.49 18.30
N MET A 679 -0.59 34.33 18.60
CA MET A 679 -0.55 35.78 18.36
C MET A 679 0.74 36.44 18.88
N LEU A 680 1.11 36.21 20.14
CA LEU A 680 2.28 36.85 20.77
C LEU A 680 3.64 36.42 20.21
N SER A 681 3.67 35.29 19.50
CA SER A 681 4.87 34.72 18.88
C SER A 681 4.88 34.84 17.36
N CYS A 682 3.81 35.35 16.73
CA CYS A 682 3.67 35.40 15.27
C CYS A 682 3.32 36.81 14.79
N LYS A 683 4.33 37.64 14.49
CA LYS A 683 4.12 39.03 14.01
C LYS A 683 3.17 39.12 12.79
N GLY A 684 3.28 38.19 11.84
CA GLY A 684 2.45 38.15 10.63
C GLY A 684 0.99 37.69 10.82
N LEU A 685 0.58 37.30 12.03
CA LEU A 685 -0.82 37.04 12.37
C LEU A 685 -1.52 38.27 12.95
N ILE A 686 -0.74 39.29 13.33
CA ILE A 686 -1.17 40.55 13.96
C ILE A 686 -1.10 41.70 12.95
N GLN A 687 -0.12 41.73 12.04
CA GLN A 687 -0.01 42.80 11.02
C GLN A 687 0.27 42.24 9.63
N ASN A 688 -0.49 42.68 8.63
CA ASN A 688 -0.06 42.70 7.22
C ASN A 688 0.09 44.16 6.78
N ASP A 689 0.83 44.41 5.70
CA ASP A 689 1.30 45.71 5.18
C ASP A 689 0.20 46.76 4.79
N SER A 690 -0.90 46.89 5.56
CA SER A 690 -1.92 47.96 5.62
C SER A 690 -3.29 47.52 6.20
N LYS A 691 -3.42 46.31 6.79
CA LYS A 691 -4.68 45.82 7.42
C LYS A 691 -4.40 44.97 8.67
N ASP A 692 -5.38 44.95 9.59
CA ASP A 692 -5.38 44.09 10.79
C ASP A 692 -5.06 42.63 10.43
N GLY A 693 -4.31 41.97 11.30
CA GLY A 693 -3.93 40.59 11.10
C GLY A 693 -5.13 39.65 11.09
N LYS A 694 -5.06 38.52 10.38
CA LYS A 694 -6.20 37.60 10.24
C LYS A 694 -6.72 37.05 11.56
N CYS A 695 -5.85 36.91 12.56
CA CYS A 695 -6.26 36.46 13.89
C CYS A 695 -6.99 37.58 14.66
N GLU A 696 -6.61 38.83 14.47
CA GLU A 696 -7.36 39.97 15.02
C GLU A 696 -8.73 40.08 14.37
N GLU A 697 -8.81 40.01 13.03
CA GLU A 697 -10.09 40.00 12.31
C GLU A 697 -11.00 38.84 12.79
N LEU A 698 -10.45 37.63 12.95
CA LEU A 698 -11.21 36.50 13.49
C LEU A 698 -11.72 36.79 14.90
N LYS A 699 -10.84 37.26 15.79
CA LYS A 699 -11.17 37.52 17.19
C LYS A 699 -12.24 38.59 17.34
N GLU A 700 -12.16 39.68 16.58
CA GLU A 700 -13.19 40.71 16.57
C GLU A 700 -14.56 40.19 16.14
N ASN A 701 -14.61 39.34 15.11
CA ASN A 701 -15.86 38.75 14.66
C ASN A 701 -16.38 37.64 15.60
N CYS A 702 -15.51 37.04 16.43
CA CYS A 702 -15.88 36.04 17.44
C CYS A 702 -16.27 36.66 18.79
N LYS A 703 -15.92 37.93 19.08
CA LYS A 703 -16.28 38.63 20.33
C LYS A 703 -17.79 38.60 20.62
N SER A 704 -18.65 38.70 19.60
CA SER A 704 -20.10 38.63 19.77
C SER A 704 -20.64 37.25 20.22
N TYR A 705 -19.76 36.24 20.35
CA TYR A 705 -20.05 34.90 20.86
C TYR A 705 -19.35 34.58 22.19
N GLN A 706 -18.44 35.45 22.65
CA GLN A 706 -17.72 35.29 23.92
C GLN A 706 -18.45 35.90 25.12
N GLU A 707 -19.47 36.73 24.89
CA GLU A 707 -20.43 37.01 25.96
C GLU A 707 -21.11 35.68 26.32
N PRO A 708 -21.02 35.23 27.59
CA PRO A 708 -21.93 34.20 28.02
C PRO A 708 -23.32 34.74 27.73
N SER A 709 -24.22 33.88 27.24
CA SER A 709 -25.62 34.13 27.51
C SER A 709 -25.79 34.20 29.03
N GLU A 710 -25.68 35.40 29.59
CA GLU A 710 -26.13 35.79 30.93
C GLU A 710 -27.67 35.67 31.07
N GLY A 711 -28.28 34.78 30.30
CA GLY A 711 -29.67 34.35 30.39
C GLY A 711 -29.87 32.91 30.83
N LEU A 712 -28.84 32.07 30.98
CA LEU A 712 -29.02 30.66 31.42
C LEU A 712 -27.93 30.11 32.36
N ARG A 713 -27.37 30.97 33.24
CA ARG A 713 -26.49 30.50 34.32
C ARG A 713 -26.84 31.06 35.70
N MET A 714 -28.12 31.03 36.06
CA MET A 714 -28.56 30.79 37.43
C MET A 714 -29.84 29.93 37.38
N ASN A 715 -29.80 28.75 38.00
CA ASN A 715 -30.91 27.87 38.46
C ASN A 715 -30.61 26.36 38.40
N GLY A 716 -29.36 25.93 38.14
CA GLY A 716 -28.96 24.53 38.28
C GLY A 716 -28.28 24.16 39.61
N TRP A 717 -27.61 25.12 40.26
CA TRP A 717 -26.83 24.88 41.49
C TRP A 717 -27.57 25.25 42.78
N SER A 718 -28.64 26.05 42.72
CA SER A 718 -29.49 26.35 43.88
C SER A 718 -30.38 25.15 44.25
N ILE A 719 -30.94 24.47 43.24
CA ILE A 719 -31.86 23.33 43.44
C ILE A 719 -31.12 22.11 43.98
N ILE A 720 -29.87 21.86 43.56
CA ILE A 720 -29.07 20.74 44.06
C ILE A 720 -28.62 20.97 45.52
N LYS A 721 -28.37 22.23 45.92
CA LYS A 721 -28.00 22.55 47.31
C LYS A 721 -29.20 22.41 48.26
N GLU A 722 -30.39 22.84 47.87
CA GLU A 722 -31.60 22.67 48.70
C GLU A 722 -32.06 21.21 48.78
N THR A 723 -31.90 20.43 47.69
CA THR A 723 -32.26 19.00 47.70
C THR A 723 -31.26 18.18 48.52
N ILE A 724 -29.95 18.49 48.47
CA ILE A 724 -28.94 17.79 49.28
C ILE A 724 -29.02 18.21 50.76
N LEU A 725 -29.32 19.49 51.06
CA LEU A 725 -29.50 19.94 52.45
C LEU A 725 -30.81 19.39 53.05
N GLY A 726 -31.88 19.28 52.26
CA GLY A 726 -33.13 18.63 52.69
C GLY A 726 -32.99 17.13 52.95
N VAL A 727 -32.23 16.42 52.10
CA VAL A 727 -31.96 14.97 52.28
C VAL A 727 -31.04 14.71 53.48
N ILE A 728 -30.09 15.60 53.78
CA ILE A 728 -29.23 15.49 54.97
C ILE A 728 -30.00 15.78 56.26
N ILE A 729 -30.94 16.74 56.26
CA ILE A 729 -31.77 17.04 57.44
C ILE A 729 -32.78 15.91 57.73
N SER A 730 -33.32 15.25 56.70
CA SER A 730 -34.20 14.08 56.86
C SER A 730 -33.48 12.78 57.22
N LEU A 731 -32.14 12.74 57.18
CA LEU A 731 -31.32 11.61 57.64
C LEU A 731 -30.78 11.82 59.06
N VAL A 732 -30.93 13.03 59.62
CA VAL A 732 -30.43 13.42 60.96
C VAL A 732 -31.57 13.59 61.98
N ILE A 733 -32.82 13.78 61.54
CA ILE A 733 -34.04 13.59 62.34
C ILE A 733 -34.47 12.13 62.19
#